data_AF-A0A7K1GBJ9-F1
#
_entry.id   AF-A0A7K1GBJ9-F1
#
_cell.length_a   1.000
_cell.length_b   1.000
_cell.length_c   1.000
_cell.angle_alpha   90.00
_cell.angle_beta   90.00
_cell.angle_gamma   90.00
#
_symmetry.space_group_name_H-M   'P 1'
#
loop_
_entity.id
_entity.type
_entity.pdbx_description
1 polymer ?
#
loop_
_entity_poly.entity_id
_entity_poly.type
_entity_poly.pdbx_seq_one_letter_code
_entity_poly.pdbx_strand_id
1 'polypeptide(L)'
;MKLLNFTIIKLTLCLIIGIVIAHYFKLEFNSALIATIALILLLGGYWLLLRRKINRKPFFALLTYLCMVSIGINAYNIQNETLRPHHYTNLDVNDTFNTITFKIDERLKPDTYNDKYIVSVLSIDDKSAKGKLLINIKPDSLGRVLPVDAVFFTSSELQMIQKPLNPHQFDYSKYLELKQVYHQLYLKQSELFLVSDSKTSIYGFADKLRTTINEKLVEAGFADDTLSIINALLLGQRQSIDKSVYNNYVNSGTIHILAVSGLHVGIILWILNFLFRPLLYLKYGNYIRPLVLVTILWSFAVIAGLSPSVTRAVAMFSVISIAMHLKRPTNIYNTLAISAFLILLFKPTFLFEVGFQMSYLAVLGIVSIQPILYRLWKPKYLVTDKLWQIFTVTLAAQFGVVPISLFYFHQFPGLFFISNLVVIPFLGLILGFGLLVIILALLNVLPEFIVKGYSFIIESLNGFIAWVAQFEDFLFRDIPFTLLQVICAYFIIVAMVQIYKFRNFKWMAICLIGILAFQGTFIHNKLNNKEDAFIVFNKSRFSLIGLKQNDKLTVHHNLNAEKRATDNVIRNYKVGEIIDSTSIDSLKSVYQFKAKTILVIDSLGVYKDISFKTDYVLLRNSPKINLERMIDSLKPEQIIADASNYKSYVKRWKATCAKRKIPFHYTNEKGAFVLE
;
A
#
# COMPACT_ATOMS: atom_id res chain seq x y z
N MET A 1 24.64 -23.25 8.25
CA MET A 1 24.75 -21.93 8.92
C MET A 1 23.45 -21.59 9.62
N LYS A 2 23.49 -21.36 10.94
CA LYS A 2 22.33 -20.99 11.77
C LYS A 2 22.11 -19.48 11.67
N LEU A 3 21.06 -19.02 10.98
CA LEU A 3 20.73 -17.58 10.85
C LEU A 3 20.66 -16.89 12.22
N LEU A 4 20.11 -17.56 13.23
CA LEU A 4 19.98 -17.06 14.60
C LEU A 4 21.30 -16.98 15.37
N ASN A 5 22.46 -17.26 14.77
CA ASN A 5 23.74 -17.03 15.45
C ASN A 5 24.16 -15.55 15.42
N PHE A 6 23.55 -14.74 14.55
CA PHE A 6 23.90 -13.33 14.44
C PHE A 6 23.07 -12.47 15.39
N THR A 7 23.76 -11.71 16.25
CA THR A 7 23.14 -10.85 17.27
C THR A 7 22.20 -9.84 16.65
N ILE A 8 22.58 -9.20 15.54
CA ILE A 8 21.76 -8.16 14.91
C ILE A 8 20.40 -8.66 14.43
N ILE A 9 20.31 -9.90 13.95
CA ILE A 9 19.05 -10.50 13.53
C ILE A 9 18.10 -10.62 14.71
N LYS A 10 18.60 -11.08 15.87
CA LYS A 10 17.78 -11.17 17.10
C LYS A 10 17.33 -9.80 17.58
N LEU A 11 18.23 -8.82 17.59
CA LEU A 11 17.91 -7.45 18.00
C LEU A 11 16.87 -6.82 17.06
N THR A 12 16.96 -7.06 15.76
CA THR A 12 15.97 -6.60 14.78
C THR A 12 14.61 -7.23 15.02
N LEU A 13 14.54 -8.53 15.32
CA LEU A 13 13.29 -9.19 15.69
C LEU A 13 12.69 -8.62 16.99
N CYS A 14 13.51 -8.34 18.01
CA CYS A 14 13.05 -7.69 19.24
C CYS A 14 12.52 -6.28 18.98
N LEU A 15 13.19 -5.49 18.12
CA LEU A 15 12.73 -4.17 17.71
C LEU A 15 11.35 -4.26 17.02
N ILE A 16 11.19 -5.20 16.09
CA ILE A 16 9.93 -5.48 15.39
C ILE A 16 8.82 -5.84 16.38
N ILE A 17 9.10 -6.71 17.35
CA ILE A 17 8.13 -7.08 18.41
C ILE A 17 7.69 -5.84 19.20
N GLY A 18 8.64 -4.98 19.59
CA GLY A 18 8.34 -3.72 20.28
C GLY A 18 7.42 -2.79 19.47
N ILE A 19 7.70 -2.64 18.17
CA ILE A 19 6.88 -1.83 17.25
C ILE A 19 5.46 -2.40 17.14
N VAL A 20 5.33 -3.72 17.01
CA VAL A 20 4.02 -4.40 16.93
C VAL A 20 3.23 -4.21 18.22
N ILE A 21 3.87 -4.34 19.39
CA ILE A 21 3.22 -4.10 20.68
C ILE A 21 2.71 -2.66 20.77
N ALA A 22 3.54 -1.67 20.42
CA ALA A 22 3.13 -0.27 20.46
C ALA A 22 1.97 0.05 19.51
N HIS A 23 1.95 -0.53 18.31
CA HIS A 23 0.89 -0.33 17.33
C HIS A 23 -0.49 -0.82 17.82
N TYR A 24 -0.56 -2.01 18.43
CA TYR A 24 -1.83 -2.60 18.86
C TYR A 24 -2.27 -2.16 20.25
N PHE A 25 -1.34 -2.00 21.21
CA PHE A 25 -1.67 -1.71 22.60
C PHE A 25 -1.65 -0.21 22.95
N LYS A 26 -1.14 0.65 22.05
CA LYS A 26 -1.10 2.13 22.23
C LYS A 26 -0.58 2.55 23.61
N LEU A 27 0.56 1.98 24.01
CA LEU A 27 1.19 2.24 25.32
C LEU A 27 1.55 3.72 25.46
N GLU A 28 1.29 4.29 26.63
CA GLU A 28 1.63 5.68 26.95
C GLU A 28 3.14 5.95 26.80
N PHE A 29 3.48 7.11 26.23
CA PHE A 29 4.87 7.46 25.95
C PHE A 29 5.73 7.56 27.21
N ASN A 30 5.22 8.21 28.26
CA ASN A 30 5.99 8.46 29.49
C ASN A 30 6.32 7.14 30.21
N SER A 31 5.37 6.23 30.33
CA SER A 31 5.60 4.93 30.96
C SER A 31 6.57 4.06 30.15
N ALA A 32 6.44 4.06 28.82
CA ALA A 32 7.37 3.38 27.93
C ALA A 32 8.80 3.95 28.04
N LEU A 33 8.96 5.28 28.15
CA LEU A 33 10.26 5.93 28.27
C LEU A 33 10.94 5.59 29.60
N ILE A 34 10.20 5.67 30.71
CA ILE A 34 10.70 5.31 32.04
C ILE A 34 11.14 3.83 32.05
N ALA A 35 10.33 2.94 31.47
CA ALA A 35 10.68 1.52 31.37
C ALA A 35 11.97 1.30 30.56
N THR A 36 12.16 2.01 29.45
CA THR A 36 13.41 1.92 28.66
C THR A 36 14.61 2.40 29.47
N ILE A 37 14.52 3.54 30.16
CA ILE A 37 15.62 4.08 30.98
C ILE A 37 15.97 3.10 32.10
N ALA A 38 14.97 2.57 32.80
CA ALA A 38 15.18 1.57 33.86
C ALA A 38 15.86 0.31 33.32
N LEU A 39 15.43 -0.21 32.17
CA LEU A 39 16.04 -1.39 31.54
C LEU A 39 17.50 -1.13 31.09
N ILE A 40 17.80 0.06 30.57
CA ILE A 40 19.16 0.45 30.20
C ILE A 40 20.06 0.56 31.44
N LEU A 41 19.58 1.18 32.52
CA LEU A 41 20.32 1.29 33.78
C LEU A 41 20.57 -0.08 34.41
N LEU A 42 19.57 -0.97 34.42
CA LEU A 42 19.71 -2.35 34.88
C LEU A 42 20.75 -3.11 34.04
N LEU A 43 20.72 -2.95 32.72
CA LEU A 43 21.68 -3.59 31.81
C LEU A 43 23.10 -3.08 32.03
N GLY A 44 23.26 -1.76 32.20
CA GLY A 44 24.54 -1.11 32.49
C GLY A 44 25.10 -1.52 33.86
N GLY A 45 24.27 -1.51 34.89
CA GLY A 45 24.63 -1.96 36.24
C GLY A 45 25.03 -3.43 36.27
N TYR A 46 24.27 -4.30 35.60
CA TYR A 46 24.60 -5.71 35.44
C TYR A 46 25.94 -5.91 34.71
N TRP A 47 26.20 -5.14 33.65
CA TRP A 47 27.47 -5.19 32.92
C TRP A 47 28.67 -4.75 33.78
N LEU A 48 28.52 -3.68 34.57
CA LEU A 48 29.56 -3.19 35.47
C LEU A 48 29.89 -4.20 36.60
N LEU A 49 28.87 -4.77 37.24
CA LEU A 49 29.03 -5.73 38.34
C LEU A 49 29.72 -7.04 37.90
N LEU A 50 29.50 -7.46 36.66
CA LEU A 50 30.01 -8.73 36.12
C LEU A 50 31.19 -8.56 35.16
N ARG A 51 31.76 -7.36 35.05
CA ARG A 51 32.94 -7.06 34.21
C ARG A 51 34.12 -8.01 34.44
N ARG A 52 34.22 -8.61 35.64
CA ARG A 52 35.28 -9.58 36.04
C ARG A 52 34.90 -11.06 35.90
N LYS A 53 33.62 -11.40 35.65
CA LYS A 53 33.16 -12.77 35.42
C LYS A 53 32.52 -12.85 34.02
N ILE A 54 33.36 -12.97 32.99
CA ILE A 54 32.94 -13.21 31.60
C ILE A 54 32.44 -14.66 31.49
N ASN A 55 31.32 -14.97 32.13
CA ASN A 55 30.54 -16.16 31.80
C ASN A 55 29.13 -15.71 31.42
N ARG A 56 28.80 -15.93 30.15
CA ARG A 56 27.57 -15.49 29.48
C ARG A 56 26.36 -16.13 30.13
N LYS A 57 25.70 -15.42 31.06
CA LYS A 57 24.43 -15.88 31.63
C LYS A 57 23.25 -15.52 30.71
N PRO A 58 22.21 -16.40 30.63
CA PRO A 58 21.00 -16.15 29.84
C PRO A 58 20.26 -14.88 30.25
N PHE A 59 20.44 -14.43 31.51
CA PHE A 59 19.84 -13.22 32.03
C PHE A 59 20.29 -11.95 31.30
N PHE A 60 21.58 -11.80 30.97
CA PHE A 60 22.06 -10.64 30.20
C PHE A 60 21.41 -10.58 28.81
N ALA A 61 21.29 -11.74 28.15
CA ALA A 61 20.65 -11.83 26.85
C ALA A 61 19.17 -11.47 26.92
N LEU A 62 18.43 -12.00 27.91
CA LEU A 62 17.04 -11.66 28.15
C LEU A 62 16.86 -10.15 28.39
N LEU A 63 17.68 -9.56 29.25
CA LEU A 63 17.63 -8.13 29.56
C LEU A 63 17.95 -7.26 28.34
N THR A 64 18.91 -7.67 27.52
CA THR A 64 19.23 -7.01 26.24
C THR A 64 18.03 -7.07 25.28
N TYR A 65 17.36 -8.22 25.18
CA TYR A 65 16.18 -8.38 24.32
C TYR A 65 15.01 -7.54 24.82
N LEU A 66 14.74 -7.50 26.12
CA LEU A 66 13.69 -6.65 26.72
C LEU A 66 13.98 -5.16 26.49
N CYS A 67 15.23 -4.73 26.68
CA CYS A 67 15.67 -3.38 26.37
C CYS A 67 15.38 -3.04 24.90
N MET A 68 15.71 -3.94 23.98
CA MET A 68 15.46 -3.74 22.55
C MET A 68 13.97 -3.70 22.19
N VAL A 69 13.13 -4.51 22.84
CA VAL A 69 11.66 -4.42 22.70
C VAL A 69 11.17 -3.05 23.18
N SER A 70 11.66 -2.56 24.32
CA SER A 70 11.27 -1.26 24.88
C SER A 70 11.74 -0.09 23.99
N ILE A 71 12.91 -0.19 23.36
CA ILE A 71 13.38 0.74 22.33
C ILE A 71 12.43 0.74 21.13
N GLY A 72 11.96 -0.43 20.68
CA GLY A 72 10.98 -0.53 19.59
C GLY A 72 9.65 0.17 19.91
N ILE A 73 9.17 0.05 21.15
CA ILE A 73 7.96 0.73 21.61
C ILE A 73 8.16 2.25 21.56
N ASN A 74 9.27 2.75 22.10
CA ASN A 74 9.56 4.18 22.11
C ASN A 74 9.81 4.75 20.71
N ALA A 75 10.48 4.01 19.83
CA ALA A 75 10.67 4.42 18.44
C ALA A 75 9.31 4.68 17.76
N TYR A 76 8.31 3.81 17.98
CA TYR A 76 6.96 3.99 17.46
C TYR A 76 6.27 5.23 18.06
N ASN A 77 6.34 5.40 19.38
CA ASN A 77 5.70 6.53 20.06
C ASN A 77 6.34 7.88 19.68
N ILE A 78 7.66 7.95 19.51
CA ILE A 78 8.37 9.18 19.07
C ILE A 78 7.93 9.61 17.66
N GLN A 79 7.61 8.64 16.79
CA GLN A 79 7.12 8.93 15.44
C GLN A 79 5.68 9.44 15.44
N ASN A 80 4.85 9.06 16.42
CA ASN A 80 3.45 9.44 16.46
C ASN A 80 3.29 10.95 16.69
N GLU A 81 2.94 11.69 15.64
CA GLU A 81 2.88 13.15 15.65
C GLU A 81 1.75 13.68 16.52
N THR A 82 0.69 12.89 16.73
CA THR A 82 -0.46 13.26 17.58
C THR A 82 -0.11 13.38 19.06
N LEU A 83 1.00 12.78 19.51
CA LEU A 83 1.50 12.94 20.88
C LEU A 83 2.20 14.29 21.10
N ARG A 84 2.44 15.07 20.04
CA ARG A 84 3.12 16.37 20.14
C ARG A 84 2.12 17.46 20.52
N PRO A 85 2.43 18.34 21.48
CA PRO A 85 1.47 19.37 21.94
C PRO A 85 1.07 20.37 20.84
N HIS A 86 1.95 20.64 19.87
CA HIS A 86 1.68 21.56 18.76
C HIS A 86 1.03 20.87 17.53
N HIS A 87 0.61 19.61 17.67
CA HIS A 87 -0.12 18.94 16.59
C HIS A 87 -1.52 19.51 16.47
N TYR A 88 -2.00 19.71 15.23
CA TYR A 88 -3.28 20.39 15.00
C TYR A 88 -4.49 19.72 15.68
N THR A 89 -4.44 18.40 15.91
CA THR A 89 -5.51 17.66 16.61
C THR A 89 -5.60 17.96 18.11
N ASN A 90 -4.55 18.57 18.68
CA ASN A 90 -4.48 18.90 20.11
C ASN A 90 -4.82 20.38 20.36
N LEU A 91 -5.14 21.13 19.29
CA LEU A 91 -5.63 22.49 19.39
C LEU A 91 -7.16 22.46 19.50
N ASP A 92 -7.73 23.40 20.25
CA ASP A 92 -9.17 23.65 20.22
C ASP A 92 -9.52 24.27 18.86
N VAL A 93 -9.84 23.41 17.91
CA VAL A 93 -10.25 23.75 16.55
C VAL A 93 -11.77 23.81 16.52
N ASN A 94 -12.35 24.91 16.05
CA ASN A 94 -13.81 25.03 15.90
C ASN A 94 -14.31 24.05 14.82
N ASP A 95 -15.36 23.28 15.11
CA ASP A 95 -15.91 22.22 14.23
C ASP A 95 -16.58 22.71 12.93
N THR A 96 -16.53 24.01 12.59
CA THR A 96 -17.30 24.57 11.46
C THR A 96 -16.44 25.13 10.34
N PHE A 97 -15.66 26.17 10.61
CA PHE A 97 -14.73 26.74 9.63
C PHE A 97 -13.44 27.15 10.31
N ASN A 98 -12.32 26.69 9.76
CA ASN A 98 -10.99 27.06 10.24
C ASN A 98 -10.22 27.75 9.12
N THR A 99 -9.46 28.78 9.48
CA THR A 99 -8.46 29.35 8.58
C THR A 99 -7.20 28.48 8.65
N ILE A 100 -6.76 27.95 7.52
CA ILE A 100 -5.66 26.98 7.46
C ILE A 100 -4.62 27.49 6.48
N THR A 101 -3.39 27.67 6.97
CA THR A 101 -2.22 27.90 6.13
C THR A 101 -1.41 26.63 6.04
N PHE A 102 -1.14 26.17 4.83
CA PHE A 102 -0.44 24.91 4.59
C PHE A 102 0.53 25.00 3.42
N LYS A 103 1.50 24.08 3.40
CA LYS A 103 2.49 23.93 2.35
C LYS A 103 2.29 22.61 1.60
N ILE A 104 2.33 22.63 0.27
CA ILE A 104 2.26 21.41 -0.54
C ILE A 104 3.54 20.59 -0.36
N ASP A 105 3.41 19.34 0.09
CA ASP A 105 4.56 18.42 0.25
C ASP A 105 4.66 17.41 -0.91
N GLU A 106 3.54 16.78 -1.28
CA GLU A 106 3.51 15.69 -2.26
C GLU A 106 2.21 15.71 -3.06
N ARG A 107 2.32 15.52 -4.39
CA ARG A 107 1.18 15.28 -5.27
C ARG A 107 0.87 13.79 -5.38
N LEU A 108 -0.36 13.41 -5.06
CA LEU A 108 -0.86 12.04 -5.20
C LEU A 108 -1.51 11.82 -6.58
N LYS A 109 -1.78 10.56 -6.92
CA LYS A 109 -2.55 10.24 -8.13
C LYS A 109 -3.97 10.83 -8.00
N PRO A 110 -4.45 11.63 -8.97
CA PRO A 110 -5.80 12.17 -8.94
C PRO A 110 -6.85 11.07 -8.99
N ASP A 111 -8.03 11.36 -8.46
CA ASP A 111 -9.22 10.54 -8.70
C ASP A 111 -10.09 11.16 -9.80
N THR A 112 -11.26 10.57 -10.06
CA THR A 112 -12.17 11.03 -11.12
C THR A 112 -12.70 12.45 -10.91
N TYR A 113 -12.67 12.95 -9.68
CA TYR A 113 -13.30 14.21 -9.30
C TYR A 113 -12.34 15.24 -8.71
N ASN A 114 -11.18 14.81 -8.19
CA ASN A 114 -10.27 15.66 -7.45
C ASN A 114 -8.79 15.33 -7.74
N ASP A 115 -7.98 16.38 -7.85
CA ASP A 115 -6.54 16.31 -7.63
C ASP A 115 -6.25 16.18 -6.13
N LYS A 116 -5.29 15.33 -5.77
CA LYS A 116 -4.99 14.98 -4.38
C LYS A 116 -3.59 15.39 -3.99
N TYR A 117 -3.46 16.01 -2.83
CA TYR A 117 -2.18 16.48 -2.29
C TYR A 117 -2.04 16.14 -0.82
N ILE A 118 -0.83 15.77 -0.39
CA ILE A 118 -0.45 15.77 1.02
C ILE A 118 0.21 17.11 1.32
N VAL A 119 -0.23 17.74 2.40
CA VAL A 119 0.24 19.06 2.81
C VAL A 119 0.69 19.05 4.27
N SER A 120 1.65 19.90 4.59
CA SER A 120 2.05 20.21 5.95
C SER A 120 1.34 21.46 6.43
N VAL A 121 0.65 21.37 7.56
CA VAL A 121 0.02 22.51 8.24
C VAL A 121 1.11 23.41 8.83
N LEU A 122 0.95 24.72 8.66
CA LEU A 122 1.78 25.76 9.26
C LEU A 122 1.04 26.51 10.37
N SER A 123 -0.24 26.81 10.14
CA SER A 123 -1.13 27.41 11.14
C SER A 123 -2.59 27.00 10.92
N ILE A 124 -3.35 26.99 12.04
CA ILE A 124 -4.81 26.89 12.06
C ILE A 124 -5.34 27.99 12.98
N ASP A 125 -6.32 28.76 12.52
CA ASP A 125 -6.95 29.86 13.26
C ASP A 125 -5.90 30.81 13.88
N ASP A 126 -4.93 31.20 13.06
CA ASP A 126 -3.76 32.04 13.40
C ASP A 126 -2.82 31.48 14.48
N LYS A 127 -3.06 30.26 14.99
CA LYS A 127 -2.16 29.54 15.90
C LYS A 127 -1.19 28.68 15.10
N SER A 128 0.09 28.68 15.48
CA SER A 128 1.07 27.78 14.87
C SER A 128 0.71 26.33 15.15
N ALA A 129 0.55 25.55 14.10
CA ALA A 129 0.12 24.17 14.15
C ALA A 129 0.99 23.32 13.22
N LYS A 130 1.23 22.07 13.59
CA LYS A 130 1.97 21.11 12.75
C LYS A 130 1.15 19.84 12.54
N GLY A 131 1.44 19.15 11.45
CA GLY A 131 0.86 17.86 11.09
C GLY A 131 0.51 17.84 9.61
N LYS A 132 0.01 16.70 9.15
CA LYS A 132 -0.31 16.49 7.74
C LYS A 132 -1.80 16.36 7.48
N LEU A 133 -2.21 16.89 6.34
CA LEU A 133 -3.59 16.82 5.83
C LEU A 133 -3.61 16.28 4.40
N LEU A 134 -4.71 15.63 4.04
CA LEU A 134 -5.04 15.30 2.67
C LEU A 134 -5.93 16.40 2.09
N ILE A 135 -5.50 17.04 1.00
CA ILE A 135 -6.34 18.02 0.31
C ILE A 135 -6.84 17.41 -0.99
N ASN A 136 -8.16 17.50 -1.20
CA ASN A 136 -8.84 17.15 -2.43
C ASN A 136 -9.29 18.43 -3.12
N ILE A 137 -8.71 18.74 -4.28
CA ILE A 137 -8.99 19.95 -5.04
C ILE A 137 -9.78 19.57 -6.28
N LYS A 138 -10.95 20.18 -6.45
CA LYS A 138 -11.73 19.97 -7.68
C LYS A 138 -11.01 20.64 -8.86
N PRO A 139 -10.69 19.91 -9.94
CA PRO A 139 -9.99 20.47 -11.09
C PRO A 139 -10.83 21.55 -11.76
N ASP A 140 -10.17 22.59 -12.25
CA ASP A 140 -10.76 23.67 -13.03
C ASP A 140 -10.45 23.49 -14.53
N SER A 141 -11.05 24.35 -15.37
CA SER A 141 -10.82 24.31 -16.82
C SER A 141 -9.38 24.68 -17.23
N LEU A 142 -8.58 25.25 -16.33
CA LEU A 142 -7.20 25.66 -16.59
C LEU A 142 -6.20 24.53 -16.28
N GLY A 143 -6.62 23.48 -15.54
CA GLY A 143 -5.81 22.30 -15.26
C GLY A 143 -4.51 22.61 -14.51
N ARG A 144 -4.46 23.71 -13.75
CA ARG A 144 -3.23 24.17 -13.10
C ARG A 144 -2.83 23.23 -11.97
N VAL A 145 -1.69 22.55 -12.15
CA VAL A 145 -1.07 21.75 -11.09
C VAL A 145 -0.45 22.68 -10.07
N LEU A 146 -0.69 22.40 -8.77
CA LEU A 146 -0.07 23.17 -7.71
C LEU A 146 1.39 22.76 -7.52
N PRO A 147 2.33 23.73 -7.48
CA PRO A 147 3.74 23.41 -7.28
C PRO A 147 4.02 22.94 -5.85
N VAL A 148 4.97 22.02 -5.71
CA VAL A 148 5.49 21.60 -4.40
C VAL A 148 6.19 22.79 -3.72
N ASP A 149 6.09 22.87 -2.40
CA ASP A 149 6.56 23.98 -1.55
C ASP A 149 5.77 25.29 -1.62
N ALA A 150 4.78 25.42 -2.50
CA ALA A 150 3.87 26.57 -2.46
C ALA A 150 3.03 26.58 -1.18
N VAL A 151 2.86 27.78 -0.61
CA VAL A 151 2.09 28.00 0.61
C VAL A 151 0.76 28.63 0.26
N PHE A 152 -0.31 27.94 0.64
CA PHE A 152 -1.68 28.39 0.41
C PHE A 152 -2.39 28.65 1.74
N PHE A 153 -3.31 29.59 1.69
CA PHE A 153 -4.29 29.89 2.71
C PHE A 153 -5.67 29.50 2.20
N THR A 154 -6.48 28.89 3.08
CA THR A 154 -7.87 28.54 2.80
C THR A 154 -8.72 28.71 4.06
N SER A 155 -10.03 28.82 3.90
CA SER A 155 -11.00 28.64 4.97
C SER A 155 -11.93 27.48 4.64
N SER A 156 -11.89 26.41 5.43
CA SER A 156 -12.68 25.20 5.20
C SER A 156 -12.88 24.41 6.49
N GLU A 157 -13.93 23.59 6.52
CA GLU A 157 -14.15 22.59 7.56
C GLU A 157 -13.10 21.47 7.46
N LEU A 158 -12.50 21.11 8.59
CA LEU A 158 -11.57 19.98 8.70
C LEU A 158 -12.36 18.67 8.89
N GLN A 159 -12.33 17.78 7.88
CA GLN A 159 -13.12 16.54 7.93
C GLN A 159 -12.24 15.34 8.26
N MET A 160 -12.69 14.48 9.17
CA MET A 160 -12.01 13.20 9.41
C MET A 160 -12.08 12.30 8.16
N ILE A 161 -10.99 11.60 7.88
CA ILE A 161 -10.97 10.62 6.78
C ILE A 161 -11.92 9.48 7.13
N GLN A 162 -12.87 9.19 6.23
CA GLN A 162 -13.90 8.19 6.48
C GLN A 162 -13.33 6.76 6.43
N LYS A 163 -13.80 5.94 7.37
CA LYS A 163 -13.60 4.48 7.36
C LYS A 163 -14.33 3.84 6.17
N PRO A 164 -13.89 2.64 5.73
CA PRO A 164 -14.57 1.91 4.67
C PRO A 164 -16.05 1.69 5.02
N LEU A 165 -16.92 2.01 4.06
CA LEU A 165 -18.37 1.94 4.23
C LEU A 165 -18.94 0.58 3.85
N ASN A 166 -18.17 -0.34 3.25
CA ASN A 166 -18.60 -1.72 3.05
C ASN A 166 -17.63 -2.69 3.74
N PRO A 167 -18.11 -3.88 4.16
CA PRO A 167 -17.26 -4.92 4.73
C PRO A 167 -16.13 -5.33 3.78
N HIS A 168 -15.00 -5.74 4.36
CA HIS A 168 -13.82 -6.25 3.64
C HIS A 168 -13.19 -5.27 2.63
N GLN A 169 -13.62 -4.01 2.61
CA GLN A 169 -12.97 -2.98 1.79
C GLN A 169 -11.63 -2.56 2.38
N PHE A 170 -10.73 -2.15 1.48
CA PHE A 170 -9.47 -1.55 1.87
C PHE A 170 -9.70 -0.31 2.74
N ASP A 171 -9.11 -0.32 3.94
CA ASP A 171 -9.20 0.78 4.88
C ASP A 171 -8.17 1.87 4.52
N TYR A 172 -8.61 2.80 3.66
CA TYR A 172 -7.78 3.94 3.26
C TYR A 172 -7.48 4.88 4.43
N SER A 173 -8.38 4.98 5.42
CA SER A 173 -8.17 5.78 6.63
C SER A 173 -6.99 5.23 7.43
N LYS A 174 -6.97 3.91 7.69
CA LYS A 174 -5.86 3.26 8.41
C LYS A 174 -4.54 3.34 7.64
N TYR A 175 -4.58 3.26 6.31
CA TYR A 175 -3.40 3.48 5.47
C TYR A 175 -2.82 4.89 5.62
N LEU A 176 -3.67 5.92 5.64
CA LEU A 176 -3.24 7.30 5.83
C LEU A 176 -2.82 7.61 7.28
N GLU A 177 -3.41 6.93 8.26
CA GLU A 177 -3.00 6.98 9.67
C GLU A 177 -1.53 6.57 9.84
N LEU A 178 -1.09 5.49 9.16
CA LEU A 178 0.31 5.07 9.13
C LEU A 178 1.24 6.16 8.55
N LYS A 179 0.72 7.02 7.68
CA LYS A 179 1.42 8.19 7.12
C LYS A 179 1.26 9.47 7.95
N GLN A 180 0.63 9.39 9.13
CA GLN A 180 0.33 10.52 10.00
C GLN A 180 -0.66 11.53 9.40
N VAL A 181 -1.56 11.08 8.52
CA VAL A 181 -2.62 11.89 7.91
C VAL A 181 -3.97 11.39 8.43
N TYR A 182 -4.66 12.24 9.20
CA TYR A 182 -5.90 11.87 9.91
C TYR A 182 -7.15 12.59 9.37
N HIS A 183 -6.95 13.79 8.82
CA HIS A 183 -8.01 14.66 8.32
C HIS A 183 -7.78 15.05 6.86
N GLN A 184 -8.86 15.46 6.20
CA GLN A 184 -8.89 15.89 4.82
C GLN A 184 -9.72 17.16 4.62
N LEU A 185 -9.43 17.88 3.55
CA LEU A 185 -10.15 19.06 3.08
C LEU A 185 -10.66 18.82 1.66
N TYR A 186 -11.82 19.40 1.33
CA TYR A 186 -12.36 19.44 -0.03
C TYR A 186 -12.44 20.90 -0.45
N LEU A 187 -11.62 21.29 -1.41
CA LEU A 187 -11.44 22.67 -1.82
C LEU A 187 -11.75 22.84 -3.31
N LYS A 188 -12.16 24.05 -3.69
CA LYS A 188 -12.14 24.52 -5.07
C LYS A 188 -10.92 25.39 -5.29
N GLN A 189 -10.47 25.49 -6.54
CA GLN A 189 -9.35 26.36 -6.89
C GLN A 189 -9.57 27.83 -6.46
N SER A 190 -10.82 28.31 -6.48
CA SER A 190 -11.19 29.67 -6.04
C SER A 190 -11.07 29.92 -4.54
N GLU A 191 -10.94 28.87 -3.73
CA GLU A 191 -10.83 28.94 -2.27
C GLU A 191 -9.35 28.96 -1.82
N LEU A 192 -8.42 28.85 -2.77
CA LEU A 192 -6.97 28.82 -2.52
C LEU A 192 -6.34 30.18 -2.78
N PHE A 193 -5.76 30.75 -1.74
CA PHE A 193 -5.01 32.01 -1.82
C PHE A 193 -3.53 31.73 -1.65
N LEU A 194 -2.74 32.01 -2.68
CA LEU A 194 -1.28 31.88 -2.62
C LEU A 194 -0.73 32.94 -1.65
N VAL A 195 -0.08 32.49 -0.59
CA VAL A 195 0.53 33.39 0.42
C VAL A 195 1.97 33.71 0.04
N SER A 196 2.73 32.70 -0.36
CA SER A 196 4.15 32.86 -0.70
C SER A 196 4.70 31.62 -1.41
N ASP A 197 5.65 31.83 -2.31
CA ASP A 197 6.60 30.80 -2.72
C ASP A 197 7.62 30.63 -1.58
N SER A 198 7.49 29.55 -0.80
CA SER A 198 8.44 29.30 0.28
C SER A 198 9.84 28.99 -0.25
N LYS A 199 10.85 29.01 0.63
CA LYS A 199 12.21 28.60 0.27
C LYS A 199 12.17 27.21 -0.34
N THR A 200 12.71 27.07 -1.56
CA THR A 200 12.74 25.79 -2.29
C THR A 200 13.38 24.72 -1.42
N SER A 201 12.60 23.73 -1.02
CA SER A 201 13.11 22.57 -0.31
C SER A 201 13.77 21.61 -1.29
N ILE A 202 14.39 20.56 -0.75
CA ILE A 202 14.91 19.44 -1.56
C ILE A 202 13.79 18.83 -2.42
N TYR A 203 12.54 18.83 -1.93
CA TYR A 203 11.38 18.31 -2.66
C TYR A 203 10.94 19.26 -3.78
N GLY A 204 10.89 20.57 -3.54
CA GLY A 204 10.57 21.57 -4.57
C GLY A 204 11.64 21.63 -5.67
N PHE A 205 12.93 21.50 -5.32
CA PHE A 205 13.99 21.38 -6.31
C PHE A 205 13.83 20.12 -7.16
N ALA A 206 13.55 18.97 -6.53
CA ALA A 206 13.31 17.72 -7.24
C ALA A 206 12.10 17.82 -8.18
N ASP A 207 11.01 18.44 -7.72
CA ASP A 207 9.81 18.66 -8.53
C ASP A 207 10.09 19.55 -9.74
N LYS A 208 10.76 20.69 -9.52
CA LYS A 208 11.19 21.58 -10.61
C LYS A 208 12.05 20.86 -11.64
N LEU A 209 13.03 20.06 -11.18
CA LEU A 209 13.89 19.27 -12.05
C LEU A 209 13.10 18.23 -12.86
N ARG A 210 12.12 17.55 -12.25
CA ARG A 210 11.22 16.63 -12.99
C ARG A 210 10.42 17.36 -14.05
N THR A 211 9.85 18.51 -13.71
CA THR A 211 9.05 19.31 -14.63
C THR A 211 9.90 19.76 -15.82
N THR A 212 11.11 20.27 -15.57
CA THR A 212 12.06 20.63 -16.64
C THR A 212 12.47 19.43 -17.50
N ILE A 213 12.75 18.27 -16.91
CA ILE A 213 13.05 17.05 -17.69
C ILE A 213 11.84 16.67 -18.56
N ASN A 214 10.64 16.69 -17.99
CA ASN A 214 9.43 16.33 -18.71
C ASN A 214 9.14 17.28 -19.88
N GLU A 215 9.27 18.59 -19.67
CA GLU A 215 9.17 19.60 -20.73
C GLU A 215 10.17 19.34 -21.85
N LYS A 216 11.44 19.08 -21.51
CA LYS A 216 12.49 18.78 -22.48
C LYS A 216 12.28 17.48 -23.25
N LEU A 217 11.70 16.46 -22.60
CA LEU A 217 11.34 15.21 -23.27
C LEU A 217 10.17 15.41 -24.25
N VAL A 218 9.18 16.23 -23.88
CA VAL A 218 8.07 16.60 -24.77
C VAL A 218 8.60 17.39 -25.98
N GLU A 219 9.45 18.40 -25.76
CA GLU A 219 10.08 19.17 -26.82
C GLU A 219 10.91 18.29 -27.78
N ALA A 220 11.56 17.25 -27.25
CA ALA A 220 12.33 16.29 -28.04
C ALA A 220 11.46 15.28 -28.83
N GLY A 221 10.13 15.28 -28.64
CA GLY A 221 9.19 14.45 -29.41
C GLY A 221 8.68 13.19 -28.69
N PHE A 222 8.90 13.04 -27.38
CA PHE A 222 8.24 11.98 -26.60
C PHE A 222 6.83 12.39 -26.21
N ALA A 223 5.84 11.52 -26.48
CA ALA A 223 4.43 11.76 -26.19
C ALA A 223 3.75 10.52 -25.57
N ASP A 224 2.49 10.71 -25.14
CA ASP A 224 1.53 9.66 -24.78
C ASP A 224 2.03 8.64 -23.73
N ASP A 225 1.74 7.35 -23.98
CA ASP A 225 2.11 6.24 -23.11
C ASP A 225 3.62 6.13 -22.96
N THR A 226 4.39 6.38 -24.03
CA THR A 226 5.85 6.34 -23.99
C THR A 226 6.39 7.34 -22.98
N LEU A 227 5.98 8.61 -23.06
CA LEU A 227 6.38 9.64 -22.09
C LEU A 227 5.96 9.26 -20.65
N SER A 228 4.74 8.73 -20.49
CA SER A 228 4.26 8.29 -19.17
C SER A 228 5.07 7.14 -18.58
N ILE A 229 5.54 6.21 -19.41
CA ILE A 229 6.44 5.12 -18.98
C ILE A 229 7.84 5.67 -18.65
N ILE A 230 8.38 6.61 -19.43
CA ILE A 230 9.66 7.29 -19.11
C ILE A 230 9.57 7.96 -17.74
N ASN A 231 8.52 8.75 -17.52
CA ASN A 231 8.26 9.43 -16.25
C ASN A 231 8.13 8.44 -15.09
N ALA A 232 7.47 7.30 -15.30
CA ALA A 232 7.31 6.27 -14.28
C ALA A 232 8.62 5.59 -13.90
N LEU A 233 9.42 5.17 -14.90
CA LEU A 233 10.61 4.36 -14.69
C LEU A 233 11.84 5.19 -14.30
N LEU A 234 11.97 6.41 -14.84
CA LEU A 234 13.13 7.28 -14.59
C LEU A 234 12.89 8.33 -13.50
N LEU A 235 11.69 8.92 -13.45
CA LEU A 235 11.37 10.03 -12.53
C LEU A 235 10.46 9.60 -11.37
N GLY A 236 9.96 8.37 -11.37
CA GLY A 236 9.05 7.84 -10.36
C GLY A 236 7.62 8.38 -10.39
N GLN A 237 7.23 9.06 -11.47
CA GLN A 237 5.91 9.67 -11.63
C GLN A 237 4.96 8.74 -12.40
N ARG A 238 3.91 8.25 -11.75
CA ARG A 238 2.91 7.32 -12.34
C ARG A 238 1.53 7.93 -12.51
N GLN A 239 1.38 9.20 -12.14
CA GLN A 239 0.10 9.89 -12.10
C GLN A 239 -0.47 10.04 -13.51
N SER A 240 0.39 10.12 -14.54
CA SER A 240 0.01 10.26 -15.95
C SER A 240 -0.28 8.94 -16.68
N ILE A 241 0.00 7.78 -16.06
CA ILE A 241 -0.23 6.48 -16.72
C ILE A 241 -1.74 6.23 -16.83
N ASP A 242 -2.19 5.99 -18.06
CA ASP A 242 -3.58 5.64 -18.34
C ASP A 242 -4.02 4.36 -17.61
N LYS A 243 -5.32 4.29 -17.32
CA LYS A 243 -5.90 3.16 -16.57
C LYS A 243 -5.77 1.84 -17.32
N SER A 244 -5.87 1.84 -18.65
CA SER A 244 -5.75 0.62 -19.47
C SER A 244 -4.34 0.05 -19.40
N VAL A 245 -3.31 0.88 -19.64
CA VAL A 245 -1.90 0.52 -19.51
C VAL A 245 -1.60 0.04 -18.09
N TYR A 246 -2.03 0.78 -17.07
CA TYR A 246 -1.85 0.38 -15.68
C TYR A 246 -2.43 -1.02 -15.40
N ASN A 247 -3.63 -1.31 -15.89
CA ASN A 247 -4.28 -2.61 -15.71
C ASN A 247 -3.54 -3.73 -16.46
N ASN A 248 -2.97 -3.46 -17.65
CA ASN A 248 -2.16 -4.46 -18.36
C ASN A 248 -0.94 -4.88 -17.54
N TYR A 249 -0.26 -3.93 -16.88
CA TYR A 249 0.83 -4.23 -15.95
C TYR A 249 0.36 -4.98 -14.68
N VAL A 250 -0.85 -4.70 -14.18
CA VAL A 250 -1.43 -5.48 -13.07
C VAL A 250 -1.70 -6.91 -13.50
N ASN A 251 -2.36 -7.11 -14.64
CA ASN A 251 -2.78 -8.42 -15.14
C ASN A 251 -1.59 -9.31 -15.55
N SER A 252 -0.54 -8.72 -16.12
CA SER A 252 0.68 -9.46 -16.49
C SER A 252 1.61 -9.77 -15.30
N GLY A 253 1.29 -9.24 -14.10
CA GLY A 253 2.09 -9.40 -12.88
C GLY A 253 3.31 -8.49 -12.78
N THR A 254 3.43 -7.48 -13.64
CA THR A 254 4.59 -6.58 -13.74
C THR A 254 4.36 -5.18 -13.17
N ILE A 255 3.27 -4.94 -12.45
CA ILE A 255 2.96 -3.63 -11.82
C ILE A 255 4.09 -3.08 -10.95
N HIS A 256 4.86 -3.97 -10.34
CA HIS A 256 6.04 -3.65 -9.53
C HIS A 256 7.21 -3.05 -10.34
N ILE A 257 7.12 -3.00 -11.67
CA ILE A 257 8.08 -2.35 -12.57
C ILE A 257 7.71 -0.88 -12.79
N LEU A 258 6.43 -0.53 -12.96
CA LEU A 258 6.02 0.89 -12.98
C LEU A 258 6.43 1.58 -11.66
N ALA A 259 6.19 0.86 -10.57
CA ALA A 259 7.19 0.48 -9.58
C ALA A 259 8.67 0.95 -9.60
N VAL A 260 9.11 2.22 -9.44
CA VAL A 260 10.56 2.43 -9.12
C VAL A 260 10.93 1.60 -7.87
N SER A 261 11.73 0.56 -8.11
CA SER A 261 11.93 -0.56 -7.20
C SER A 261 13.41 -0.76 -6.89
N GLY A 262 13.74 -1.70 -6.01
CA GLY A 262 15.14 -2.03 -5.72
C GLY A 262 15.93 -2.51 -6.96
N LEU A 263 15.25 -3.10 -7.95
CA LEU A 263 15.86 -3.48 -9.22
C LEU A 263 16.32 -2.25 -10.01
N HIS A 264 15.51 -1.18 -10.06
CA HIS A 264 15.87 0.07 -10.73
C HIS A 264 17.13 0.67 -10.12
N VAL A 265 17.13 0.79 -8.78
CA VAL A 265 18.28 1.30 -8.03
C VAL A 265 19.51 0.42 -8.22
N GLY A 266 19.34 -0.92 -8.28
CA GLY A 266 20.42 -1.86 -8.55
C GLY A 266 21.03 -1.73 -9.95
N ILE A 267 20.19 -1.55 -10.98
CA ILE A 267 20.64 -1.31 -12.36
C ILE A 267 21.37 0.03 -12.45
N ILE A 268 20.83 1.09 -11.86
CA ILE A 268 21.48 2.40 -11.79
C ILE A 268 22.84 2.27 -11.09
N LEU A 269 22.90 1.60 -9.94
CA LEU A 269 24.16 1.36 -9.24
C LEU A 269 25.15 0.57 -10.10
N TRP A 270 24.71 -0.42 -10.87
CA TRP A 270 25.57 -1.18 -11.78
C TRP A 270 26.16 -0.30 -12.89
N ILE A 271 25.34 0.54 -13.54
CA ILE A 271 25.77 1.51 -14.55
C ILE A 271 26.77 2.50 -13.95
N LEU A 272 26.44 3.09 -12.80
CA LEU A 272 27.32 4.05 -12.12
C LEU A 272 28.64 3.39 -11.70
N ASN A 273 28.62 2.13 -11.24
CA ASN A 273 29.83 1.39 -10.91
C ASN A 273 30.76 1.24 -12.13
N PHE A 274 30.19 1.02 -13.32
CA PHE A 274 30.94 0.95 -14.57
C PHE A 274 31.51 2.32 -14.95
N LEU A 275 30.66 3.37 -14.97
CA LEU A 275 31.04 4.73 -15.37
C LEU A 275 32.12 5.32 -14.46
N PHE A 276 32.00 5.10 -13.15
CA PHE A 276 32.94 5.60 -12.13
C PHE A 276 34.06 4.61 -11.79
N ARG A 277 34.27 3.56 -12.61
CA ARG A 277 35.42 2.65 -12.46
C ARG A 277 36.77 3.38 -12.54
N PRO A 278 36.98 4.40 -13.39
CA PRO A 278 38.25 5.13 -13.46
C PRO A 278 38.67 5.80 -12.15
N LEU A 279 37.72 6.14 -11.26
CA LEU A 279 38.05 6.71 -9.95
C LEU A 279 38.94 5.77 -9.11
N LEU A 280 38.88 4.46 -9.33
CA LEU A 280 39.71 3.48 -8.63
C LEU A 280 41.22 3.66 -8.90
N TYR A 281 41.60 4.32 -9.99
CA TYR A 281 43.00 4.62 -10.30
C TYR A 281 43.56 5.80 -9.49
N LEU A 282 42.72 6.55 -8.78
CA LEU A 282 43.14 7.65 -7.92
C LEU A 282 43.63 7.12 -6.55
N LYS A 283 44.56 7.85 -5.92
CA LYS A 283 45.15 7.51 -4.61
C LYS A 283 44.10 7.20 -3.51
N TYR A 284 42.99 7.93 -3.52
CA TYR A 284 41.86 7.75 -2.59
C TYR A 284 40.60 7.18 -3.26
N GLY A 285 40.75 6.59 -4.45
CA GLY A 285 39.67 6.11 -5.29
C GLY A 285 38.72 5.14 -4.62
N ASN A 286 39.27 4.26 -3.77
CA ASN A 286 38.49 3.31 -2.99
C ASN A 286 37.54 3.96 -1.97
N TYR A 287 37.83 5.19 -1.50
CA TYR A 287 36.95 5.93 -0.58
C TYR A 287 36.02 6.89 -1.32
N ILE A 288 36.54 7.55 -2.36
CA ILE A 288 35.80 8.55 -3.14
C ILE A 288 34.67 7.89 -3.93
N ARG A 289 34.94 6.77 -4.62
CA ARG A 289 33.94 6.12 -5.48
C ARG A 289 32.66 5.75 -4.74
N PRO A 290 32.68 5.02 -3.62
CA PRO A 290 31.46 4.68 -2.89
C PRO A 290 30.74 5.91 -2.32
N LEU A 291 31.47 6.94 -1.88
CA LEU A 291 30.87 8.20 -1.44
C LEU A 291 30.09 8.87 -2.58
N VAL A 292 30.71 8.97 -3.77
CA VAL A 292 30.07 9.51 -4.98
C VAL A 292 28.85 8.68 -5.36
N LEU A 293 28.97 7.35 -5.40
CA LEU A 293 27.86 6.45 -5.74
C LEU A 293 26.67 6.61 -4.77
N VAL A 294 26.93 6.61 -3.46
CA VAL A 294 25.87 6.79 -2.44
C VAL A 294 25.22 8.16 -2.58
N THR A 295 26.00 9.21 -2.83
CA THR A 295 25.47 10.57 -3.03
C THR A 295 24.58 10.66 -4.27
N ILE A 296 24.99 10.07 -5.40
CA ILE A 296 24.19 10.02 -6.62
C ILE A 296 22.91 9.21 -6.39
N LEU A 297 23.00 8.07 -5.69
CA LEU A 297 21.82 7.25 -5.39
C LEU A 297 20.81 7.98 -4.50
N TRP A 298 21.25 8.72 -3.48
CA TRP A 298 20.35 9.55 -2.66
C TRP A 298 19.77 10.72 -3.44
N SER A 299 20.56 11.32 -4.34
CA SER A 299 20.05 12.35 -5.27
C SER A 299 18.98 11.78 -6.20
N PHE A 300 19.20 10.59 -6.76
CA PHE A 300 18.17 9.85 -7.51
C PHE A 300 16.95 9.54 -6.64
N ALA A 301 17.13 9.12 -5.38
CA ALA A 301 16.00 8.86 -4.49
C ALA A 301 15.15 10.10 -4.25
N VAL A 302 15.78 11.27 -4.08
CA VAL A 302 15.12 12.57 -3.99
C VAL A 302 14.35 12.88 -5.27
N ILE A 303 14.99 12.72 -6.43
CA ILE A 303 14.37 12.92 -7.75
C ILE A 303 13.24 11.91 -7.99
N ALA A 304 13.29 10.70 -7.44
CA ALA A 304 12.19 9.72 -7.52
C ALA A 304 11.11 9.92 -6.44
N GLY A 305 11.16 11.02 -5.67
CA GLY A 305 10.13 11.41 -4.69
C GLY A 305 10.28 10.74 -3.33
N LEU A 306 11.47 10.23 -3.01
CA LEU A 306 11.78 9.46 -1.80
C LEU A 306 10.76 8.35 -1.52
N SER A 307 10.26 7.72 -2.59
CA SER A 307 9.29 6.64 -2.45
C SER A 307 9.84 5.55 -1.51
N PRO A 308 8.98 4.92 -0.68
CA PRO A 308 9.43 3.92 0.30
C PRO A 308 10.27 2.81 -0.32
N SER A 309 9.99 2.40 -1.57
CA SER A 309 10.78 1.37 -2.24
C SER A 309 12.20 1.81 -2.60
N VAL A 310 12.35 3.04 -3.11
CA VAL A 310 13.67 3.57 -3.52
C VAL A 310 14.53 3.87 -2.31
N THR A 311 13.96 4.50 -1.28
CA THR A 311 14.68 4.83 -0.04
C THR A 311 15.23 3.58 0.65
N ARG A 312 14.46 2.49 0.71
CA ARG A 312 14.93 1.21 1.26
C ARG A 312 16.07 0.61 0.45
N ALA A 313 15.98 0.63 -0.87
CA ALA A 313 17.03 0.11 -1.74
C ALA A 313 18.32 0.93 -1.59
N VAL A 314 18.24 2.26 -1.66
CA VAL A 314 19.40 3.15 -1.50
C VAL A 314 20.01 3.03 -0.10
N ALA A 315 19.19 2.92 0.95
CA ALA A 315 19.67 2.67 2.30
C ALA A 315 20.39 1.31 2.40
N MET A 316 19.83 0.24 1.83
CA MET A 316 20.47 -1.08 1.79
C MET A 316 21.81 -1.04 1.06
N PHE A 317 21.88 -0.39 -0.11
CA PHE A 317 23.14 -0.23 -0.85
C PHE A 317 24.15 0.64 -0.10
N SER A 318 23.70 1.68 0.61
CA SER A 318 24.56 2.49 1.47
C SER A 318 25.21 1.66 2.57
N VAL A 319 24.41 0.81 3.25
CA VAL A 319 24.90 -0.10 4.29
C VAL A 319 25.87 -1.14 3.70
N ILE A 320 25.55 -1.75 2.56
CA ILE A 320 26.44 -2.71 1.87
C ILE A 320 27.77 -2.04 1.54
N SER A 321 27.71 -0.83 0.95
CA SER A 321 28.87 -0.05 0.58
C SER A 321 29.77 0.19 1.80
N ILE A 322 29.24 0.73 2.89
CA ILE A 322 30.00 0.97 4.13
C ILE A 322 30.58 -0.34 4.68
N ALA A 323 29.79 -1.43 4.70
CA ALA A 323 30.22 -2.71 5.25
C ALA A 323 31.38 -3.35 4.45
N MET A 324 31.39 -3.20 3.12
CA MET A 324 32.49 -3.67 2.27
C MET A 324 33.81 -2.92 2.56
N HIS A 325 33.76 -1.64 2.92
CA HIS A 325 34.95 -0.86 3.28
C HIS A 325 35.54 -1.26 4.62
N LEU A 326 34.71 -1.75 5.54
CA LEU A 326 35.17 -2.25 6.83
C LEU A 326 35.95 -3.58 6.70
N LYS A 327 36.15 -4.12 5.48
CA LYS A 327 36.86 -5.37 5.16
C LYS A 327 36.42 -6.58 5.98
N ARG A 328 35.18 -6.57 6.48
CA ARG A 328 34.59 -7.68 7.23
C ARG A 328 33.89 -8.64 6.27
N PRO A 329 33.91 -9.95 6.52
CA PRO A 329 33.09 -10.89 5.76
C PRO A 329 31.61 -10.53 5.95
N THR A 330 30.98 -9.98 4.92
CA THR A 330 29.59 -9.54 4.96
C THR A 330 28.68 -10.74 4.65
N ASN A 331 27.75 -11.00 5.57
CA ASN A 331 26.68 -11.96 5.34
C ASN A 331 25.44 -11.18 4.85
N ILE A 332 24.87 -11.57 3.71
CA ILE A 332 23.72 -10.88 3.12
C ILE A 332 22.54 -10.80 4.11
N TYR A 333 22.30 -11.83 4.93
CA TYR A 333 21.26 -11.82 5.95
C TYR A 333 21.52 -10.78 7.05
N ASN A 334 22.79 -10.56 7.43
CA ASN A 334 23.14 -9.52 8.39
C ASN A 334 22.96 -8.14 7.79
N THR A 335 23.36 -7.95 6.53
CA THR A 335 23.17 -6.67 5.85
C THR A 335 21.70 -6.33 5.72
N LEU A 336 20.85 -7.31 5.41
CA LEU A 336 19.41 -7.14 5.35
C LEU A 336 18.84 -6.78 6.73
N ALA A 337 19.26 -7.46 7.79
CA ALA A 337 18.82 -7.16 9.15
C ALA A 337 19.29 -5.78 9.63
N ILE A 338 20.53 -5.37 9.34
CA ILE A 338 21.03 -4.02 9.65
C ILE A 338 20.20 -2.97 8.92
N SER A 339 19.92 -3.19 7.64
CA SER A 339 19.08 -2.27 6.85
C SER A 339 17.66 -2.16 7.44
N ALA A 340 17.01 -3.29 7.74
CA ALA A 340 15.69 -3.29 8.39
C ALA A 340 15.72 -2.60 9.76
N PHE A 341 16.74 -2.91 10.57
CA PHE A 341 16.94 -2.32 11.90
C PHE A 341 17.02 -0.80 11.84
N LEU A 342 17.90 -0.25 10.99
CA LEU A 342 18.07 1.20 10.85
C LEU A 342 16.79 1.87 10.35
N ILE A 343 16.15 1.31 9.32
CA ILE A 343 14.94 1.90 8.74
C ILE A 343 13.79 1.89 9.75
N LEU A 344 13.57 0.78 10.46
CA LEU A 344 12.50 0.66 11.45
C LEU A 344 12.78 1.45 12.73
N LEU A 345 14.04 1.75 13.04
CA LEU A 345 14.38 2.63 14.16
C LEU A 345 13.96 4.08 13.90
N PHE A 346 14.06 4.55 12.65
CA PHE A 346 13.68 5.93 12.28
C PHE A 346 12.23 6.07 11.77
N LYS A 347 11.70 5.04 11.11
CA LYS A 347 10.32 4.99 10.58
C LYS A 347 9.68 3.63 10.88
N PRO A 348 9.31 3.35 12.14
CA PRO A 348 8.72 2.07 12.54
C PRO A 348 7.40 1.72 11.84
N THR A 349 6.61 2.73 11.46
CA THR A 349 5.36 2.53 10.69
C THR A 349 5.56 1.81 9.36
N PHE A 350 6.77 1.87 8.77
CA PHE A 350 7.08 1.13 7.55
C PHE A 350 6.90 -0.38 7.71
N LEU A 351 7.02 -0.95 8.91
CA LEU A 351 6.76 -2.37 9.15
C LEU A 351 5.39 -2.85 8.64
N PHE A 352 4.39 -1.96 8.71
CA PHE A 352 3.00 -2.25 8.32
C PHE A 352 2.69 -1.90 6.86
N GLU A 353 3.63 -1.28 6.15
CA GLU A 353 3.46 -1.00 4.73
C GLU A 353 3.68 -2.27 3.89
N VAL A 354 2.72 -2.59 3.02
CA VAL A 354 2.81 -3.74 2.09
C VAL A 354 4.09 -3.68 1.26
N GLY A 355 4.48 -2.48 0.80
CA GLY A 355 5.72 -2.28 0.07
C GLY A 355 6.95 -2.69 0.88
N PHE A 356 7.00 -2.34 2.17
CA PHE A 356 8.07 -2.75 3.10
C PHE A 356 8.21 -4.28 3.11
N GLN A 357 7.10 -4.93 3.47
CA GLN A 357 6.99 -6.38 3.62
C GLN A 357 7.41 -7.11 2.34
N MET A 358 6.80 -6.75 1.20
CA MET A 358 7.05 -7.39 -0.09
C MET A 358 8.52 -7.32 -0.51
N SER A 359 9.21 -6.17 -0.36
CA SER A 359 10.61 -6.08 -0.79
C SER A 359 11.55 -6.91 0.09
N TYR A 360 11.39 -6.88 1.41
CA TYR A 360 12.28 -7.64 2.31
C TYR A 360 12.03 -9.14 2.16
N LEU A 361 10.78 -9.55 1.99
CA LEU A 361 10.42 -10.94 1.75
C LEU A 361 10.87 -11.43 0.36
N ALA A 362 10.81 -10.60 -0.67
CA ALA A 362 11.39 -10.92 -1.98
C ALA A 362 12.90 -11.16 -1.89
N VAL A 363 13.64 -10.26 -1.23
CA VAL A 363 15.11 -10.41 -1.07
C VAL A 363 15.45 -11.61 -0.20
N LEU A 364 14.70 -11.86 0.89
CA LEU A 364 14.87 -13.08 1.70
C LEU A 364 14.62 -14.35 0.87
N GLY A 365 13.56 -14.36 0.05
CA GLY A 365 13.23 -15.43 -0.87
C GLY A 365 14.37 -15.69 -1.86
N ILE A 366 14.85 -14.65 -2.55
CA ILE A 366 15.98 -14.72 -3.48
C ILE A 366 17.21 -15.30 -2.79
N VAL A 367 17.65 -14.72 -1.66
CA VAL A 367 18.91 -15.11 -1.00
C VAL A 367 18.83 -16.52 -0.36
N SER A 368 17.63 -16.98 0.01
CA SER A 368 17.43 -18.28 0.65
C SER A 368 17.14 -19.41 -0.34
N ILE A 369 16.37 -19.13 -1.40
CA ILE A 369 15.78 -20.13 -2.30
C ILE A 369 16.49 -20.15 -3.66
N GLN A 370 16.90 -19.01 -4.21
CA GLN A 370 17.53 -18.97 -5.54
C GLN A 370 18.79 -19.86 -5.65
N PRO A 371 19.71 -19.89 -4.66
CA PRO A 371 20.88 -20.76 -4.74
C PRO A 371 20.53 -22.25 -4.74
N ILE A 372 19.38 -22.62 -4.18
CA ILE A 372 18.86 -24.00 -4.18
C ILE A 372 18.34 -24.34 -5.57
N LEU A 373 17.49 -23.47 -6.13
CA LEU A 373 16.90 -23.66 -7.46
C LEU A 373 17.96 -23.68 -8.56
N TYR A 374 18.91 -22.75 -8.51
CA TYR A 374 19.98 -22.67 -9.51
C TYR A 374 20.87 -23.92 -9.53
N ARG A 375 21.00 -24.65 -8.43
CA ARG A 375 21.78 -25.90 -8.38
C ARG A 375 21.07 -27.08 -9.06
N LEU A 376 19.77 -26.99 -9.31
CA LEU A 376 19.01 -28.07 -9.96
C LEU A 376 19.46 -28.30 -11.40
N TRP A 377 19.86 -27.23 -12.10
CA TRP A 377 20.36 -27.30 -13.46
C TRP A 377 21.46 -26.26 -13.66
N LYS A 378 22.59 -26.66 -14.23
CA LYS A 378 23.69 -25.77 -14.60
C LYS A 378 23.85 -25.79 -16.12
N PRO A 379 23.19 -24.88 -16.85
CA PRO A 379 23.27 -24.85 -18.30
C PRO A 379 24.72 -24.63 -18.78
N LYS A 380 25.08 -25.23 -19.92
CA LYS A 380 26.43 -25.11 -20.49
C LYS A 380 26.66 -23.78 -21.20
N TYR A 381 25.63 -23.23 -21.85
CA TYR A 381 25.74 -22.01 -22.65
C TYR A 381 25.37 -20.75 -21.85
N LEU A 382 26.07 -19.66 -22.13
CA LEU A 382 25.90 -18.36 -21.43
C LEU A 382 24.44 -17.87 -21.48
N VAL A 383 23.80 -17.92 -22.65
CA VAL A 383 22.42 -17.44 -22.83
C VAL A 383 21.45 -18.29 -22.00
N THR A 384 21.56 -19.61 -22.09
CA THR A 384 20.72 -20.52 -21.30
C THR A 384 20.95 -20.37 -19.79
N ASP A 385 22.19 -20.12 -19.38
CA ASP A 385 22.54 -19.84 -17.99
C ASP A 385 21.91 -18.53 -17.49
N LYS A 386 21.92 -17.47 -18.30
CA LYS A 386 21.29 -16.19 -17.97
C LYS A 386 19.77 -16.29 -17.87
N LEU A 387 19.12 -16.97 -18.83
CA LEU A 387 17.68 -17.22 -18.77
C LEU A 387 17.31 -18.05 -17.53
N TRP A 388 18.12 -19.06 -17.19
CA TRP A 388 17.93 -19.85 -15.98
C TRP A 388 18.14 -19.04 -14.69
N GLN A 389 19.13 -18.13 -14.66
CA GLN A 389 19.33 -17.21 -13.54
C GLN A 389 18.11 -16.29 -13.36
N ILE A 390 17.60 -15.68 -14.43
CA ILE A 390 16.41 -14.82 -14.38
C ILE A 390 15.20 -15.61 -13.88
N PHE A 391 14.99 -16.82 -14.41
CA PHE A 391 13.89 -17.69 -14.00
C PHE A 391 13.98 -18.06 -12.52
N THR A 392 15.15 -18.54 -12.06
CA THR A 392 15.34 -18.96 -10.66
C THR A 392 15.26 -17.80 -9.67
N VAL A 393 15.75 -16.61 -10.03
CA VAL A 393 15.58 -15.38 -9.22
C VAL A 393 14.10 -15.02 -9.12
N THR A 394 13.40 -15.00 -10.25
CA THR A 394 11.97 -14.66 -10.31
C THR A 394 11.14 -15.62 -9.47
N LEU A 395 11.40 -16.93 -9.60
CA LEU A 395 10.70 -17.96 -8.82
C LEU A 395 11.01 -17.86 -7.32
N ALA A 396 12.27 -17.64 -6.95
CA ALA A 396 12.67 -17.46 -5.56
C ALA A 396 12.06 -16.21 -4.91
N ALA A 397 11.99 -15.10 -5.64
CA ALA A 397 11.30 -13.89 -5.20
C ALA A 397 9.81 -14.17 -4.99
N GLN A 398 9.18 -14.93 -5.91
CA GLN A 398 7.77 -15.27 -5.87
C GLN A 398 7.43 -16.10 -4.62
N PHE A 399 8.24 -17.09 -4.24
CA PHE A 399 8.06 -17.80 -2.96
C PHE A 399 8.09 -16.85 -1.75
N GLY A 400 8.90 -15.78 -1.81
CA GLY A 400 8.93 -14.76 -0.78
C GLY A 400 7.64 -13.92 -0.74
N VAL A 401 7.09 -13.54 -1.88
CA VAL A 401 6.00 -12.55 -1.96
C VAL A 401 4.59 -13.12 -2.09
N VAL A 402 4.42 -14.36 -2.57
CA VAL A 402 3.09 -14.95 -2.84
C VAL A 402 2.15 -14.91 -1.64
N PRO A 403 2.54 -15.35 -0.42
CA PRO A 403 1.61 -15.36 0.71
C PRO A 403 1.04 -13.96 1.00
N ILE A 404 1.89 -12.93 0.96
CA ILE A 404 1.47 -11.53 1.18
C ILE A 404 0.68 -10.98 -0.01
N SER A 405 1.04 -11.36 -1.24
CA SER A 405 0.31 -10.96 -2.44
C SER A 405 -1.12 -11.50 -2.43
N LEU A 406 -1.30 -12.76 -2.06
CA LEU A 406 -2.62 -13.38 -1.93
C LEU A 406 -3.44 -12.72 -0.81
N PHE A 407 -2.81 -12.33 0.30
CA PHE A 407 -3.48 -11.67 1.41
C PHE A 407 -3.97 -10.25 1.09
N TYR A 408 -3.16 -9.41 0.43
CA TYR A 408 -3.54 -8.02 0.16
C TYR A 408 -4.21 -7.79 -1.19
N PHE A 409 -3.81 -8.53 -2.22
CA PHE A 409 -4.27 -8.30 -3.59
C PHE A 409 -5.22 -9.39 -4.09
N HIS A 410 -5.33 -10.51 -3.37
CA HIS A 410 -6.25 -11.62 -3.70
C HIS A 410 -6.08 -12.13 -5.13
N GLN A 411 -4.89 -11.99 -5.68
CA GLN A 411 -4.58 -12.36 -7.05
C GLN A 411 -3.17 -12.93 -7.16
N PHE A 412 -3.02 -13.87 -8.09
CA PHE A 412 -1.76 -14.46 -8.49
C PHE A 412 -1.64 -14.48 -10.02
N PRO A 413 -0.73 -13.68 -10.61
CA PRO A 413 -0.49 -13.71 -12.05
C PRO A 413 0.35 -14.93 -12.41
N GLY A 414 -0.23 -15.92 -13.09
CA GLY A 414 0.43 -17.18 -13.45
C GLY A 414 1.55 -17.03 -14.48
N LEU A 415 1.44 -16.04 -15.38
CA LEU A 415 2.45 -15.76 -16.42
C LEU A 415 3.61 -14.87 -15.92
N PHE A 416 3.72 -14.60 -14.62
CA PHE A 416 4.76 -13.73 -14.05
C PHE A 416 6.18 -14.07 -14.53
N PHE A 417 6.49 -15.35 -14.75
CA PHE A 417 7.82 -15.78 -15.19
C PHE A 417 8.10 -15.41 -16.65
N ILE A 418 7.11 -15.57 -17.55
CA ILE A 418 7.22 -15.16 -18.96
C ILE A 418 7.37 -13.65 -19.03
N SER A 419 6.53 -12.93 -18.28
CA SER A 419 6.59 -11.47 -18.20
C SER A 419 7.98 -11.01 -17.75
N ASN A 420 8.46 -11.48 -16.60
CA ASN A 420 9.72 -11.03 -16.04
C ASN A 420 10.96 -11.43 -16.86
N LEU A 421 10.88 -12.53 -17.63
CA LEU A 421 11.97 -12.93 -18.54
C LEU A 421 12.24 -11.88 -19.62
N VAL A 422 11.18 -11.24 -20.12
CA VAL A 422 11.26 -10.20 -21.15
C VAL A 422 11.42 -8.82 -20.51
N VAL A 423 10.64 -8.50 -19.46
CA VAL A 423 10.65 -7.14 -18.90
C VAL A 423 11.99 -6.79 -18.25
N ILE A 424 12.68 -7.73 -17.59
CA ILE A 424 13.96 -7.42 -16.92
C ILE A 424 15.03 -6.94 -17.91
N PRO A 425 15.29 -7.62 -19.05
CA PRO A 425 16.17 -7.11 -20.10
C PRO A 425 15.77 -5.73 -20.63
N PHE A 426 14.49 -5.54 -20.95
CA PHE A 426 13.97 -4.25 -21.43
C PHE A 426 14.20 -3.15 -20.40
N LEU A 427 13.96 -3.41 -19.12
CA LEU A 427 14.19 -2.46 -18.05
C LEU A 427 15.68 -2.06 -17.94
N GLY A 428 16.59 -3.02 -18.15
CA GLY A 428 18.03 -2.74 -18.25
C GLY A 428 18.36 -1.77 -19.38
N LEU A 429 17.79 -1.96 -20.57
CA LEU A 429 17.97 -1.07 -21.71
C LEU A 429 17.33 0.30 -21.48
N ILE A 430 16.09 0.33 -20.98
CA ILE A 430 15.33 1.56 -20.72
C ILE A 430 16.03 2.43 -19.69
N LEU A 431 16.49 1.85 -18.57
CA LEU A 431 17.24 2.60 -17.54
C LEU A 431 18.64 2.97 -18.01
N GLY A 432 19.32 2.08 -18.75
CA GLY A 432 20.65 2.30 -19.29
C GLY A 432 20.72 3.46 -20.26
N PHE A 433 19.84 3.45 -21.27
CA PHE A 433 19.76 4.53 -22.25
C PHE A 433 18.96 5.73 -21.73
N GLY A 434 18.03 5.54 -20.80
CA GLY A 434 17.18 6.62 -20.27
C GLY A 434 17.97 7.75 -19.62
N LEU A 435 19.05 7.42 -18.89
CA LEU A 435 19.93 8.45 -18.33
C LEU A 435 20.61 9.27 -19.42
N LEU A 436 21.08 8.61 -20.49
CA LEU A 436 21.67 9.27 -21.65
C LEU A 436 20.62 10.16 -22.37
N VAL A 437 19.41 9.65 -22.59
CA VAL A 437 18.29 10.38 -23.20
C VAL A 437 17.96 11.63 -22.41
N ILE A 438 17.84 11.54 -21.07
CA ILE A 438 17.60 12.71 -20.21
C ILE A 438 18.73 13.73 -20.34
N ILE A 439 19.99 13.31 -20.27
CA ILE A 439 21.13 14.23 -20.37
C ILE A 439 21.14 14.95 -21.72
N LEU A 440 20.96 14.22 -22.83
CA LEU A 440 20.94 14.80 -24.17
C LEU A 440 19.73 15.72 -24.40
N ALA A 441 18.57 15.37 -23.83
CA ALA A 441 17.37 16.22 -23.88
C ALA A 441 17.58 17.53 -23.12
N LEU A 442 18.15 17.46 -21.90
CA LEU A 442 18.48 18.66 -21.11
C LEU A 442 19.49 19.59 -21.81
N LEU A 443 20.39 19.02 -22.61
CA LEU A 443 21.36 19.76 -23.42
C LEU A 443 20.79 20.26 -24.76
N ASN A 444 19.54 19.94 -25.09
CA ASN A 444 18.89 20.22 -26.39
C ASN A 444 19.66 19.65 -27.61
N VAL A 445 20.37 18.53 -27.44
CA VAL A 445 21.16 17.88 -28.52
C VAL A 445 20.72 16.44 -28.77
N LEU A 446 19.52 16.05 -28.32
CA LEU A 446 18.99 14.69 -28.49
C LEU A 446 18.60 14.45 -29.96
N PRO A 447 19.30 13.55 -30.69
CA PRO A 447 18.99 13.26 -32.09
C PRO A 447 17.68 12.47 -32.24
N GLU A 448 16.93 12.74 -33.31
CA GLU A 448 15.64 12.09 -33.59
C GLU A 448 15.73 10.56 -33.70
N PHE A 449 16.84 10.01 -34.22
CA PHE A 449 17.01 8.56 -34.30
C PHE A 449 17.07 7.90 -32.91
N ILE A 450 17.63 8.59 -31.90
CA ILE A 450 17.66 8.10 -30.52
C ILE A 450 16.25 8.13 -29.93
N VAL A 451 15.48 9.20 -30.21
CA VAL A 451 14.07 9.31 -29.79
C VAL A 451 13.27 8.14 -30.35
N LYS A 452 13.31 7.91 -31.67
CA LYS A 452 12.61 6.79 -32.33
C LYS A 452 13.05 5.43 -31.80
N GLY A 453 14.35 5.21 -31.63
CA GLY A 453 14.88 3.97 -31.10
C GLY A 453 14.44 3.71 -29.66
N TYR A 454 14.44 4.74 -28.81
CA TYR A 454 14.03 4.62 -27.42
C TYR A 454 12.52 4.42 -27.28
N SER A 455 11.71 5.14 -28.08
CA SER A 455 10.26 4.92 -28.16
C SER A 455 9.94 3.51 -28.61
N PHE A 456 10.61 2.98 -29.63
CA PHE A 456 10.41 1.61 -30.09
C PHE A 456 10.65 0.57 -28.99
N ILE A 457 11.68 0.75 -28.15
CA ILE A 457 11.96 -0.15 -27.02
C ILE A 457 10.80 -0.12 -26.01
N ILE A 458 10.29 1.06 -25.68
CA ILE A 458 9.21 1.24 -24.71
C ILE A 458 7.88 0.72 -25.26
N GLU A 459 7.55 1.02 -26.51
CA GLU A 459 6.36 0.55 -27.20
C GLU A 459 6.37 -0.98 -27.34
N SER A 460 7.52 -1.57 -27.67
CA SER A 460 7.68 -3.03 -27.72
C SER A 460 7.42 -3.68 -26.35
N LEU A 461 7.93 -3.06 -25.28
CA LEU A 461 7.65 -3.51 -23.91
C LEU A 461 6.14 -3.42 -23.58
N ASN A 462 5.52 -2.28 -23.87
CA ASN A 462 4.09 -2.06 -23.63
C ASN A 462 3.22 -3.03 -24.43
N GLY A 463 3.54 -3.23 -25.70
CA GLY A 463 2.85 -4.18 -26.58
C GLY A 463 2.97 -5.62 -26.08
N PHE A 464 4.15 -6.03 -25.63
CA PHE A 464 4.34 -7.34 -25.01
C PHE A 464 3.52 -7.51 -23.72
N ILE A 465 3.49 -6.49 -22.86
CA ILE A 465 2.70 -6.52 -21.62
C ILE A 465 1.20 -6.56 -21.90
N ALA A 466 0.73 -5.80 -22.89
CA ALA A 466 -0.64 -5.83 -23.35
C ALA A 466 -1.01 -7.21 -23.91
N TRP A 467 -0.12 -7.84 -24.68
CA TRP A 467 -0.30 -9.20 -25.18
C TRP A 467 -0.42 -10.23 -24.05
N VAL A 468 0.47 -10.18 -23.03
CA VAL A 468 0.37 -11.08 -21.87
C VAL A 468 -0.94 -10.85 -21.10
N ALA A 469 -1.38 -9.60 -20.98
CA ALA A 469 -2.59 -9.25 -20.24
C ALA A 469 -3.88 -9.79 -20.86
N GLN A 470 -3.87 -10.21 -22.13
CA GLN A 470 -5.03 -10.83 -22.81
C GLN A 470 -5.30 -12.26 -22.33
N PHE A 471 -4.32 -12.94 -21.74
CA PHE A 471 -4.47 -14.31 -21.24
C PHE A 471 -5.10 -14.34 -19.84
N GLU A 472 -6.38 -13.99 -19.77
CA GLU A 472 -7.11 -13.88 -18.49
C GLU A 472 -7.18 -15.20 -17.71
N ASP A 473 -7.16 -16.36 -18.39
CA ASP A 473 -7.19 -17.69 -17.76
C ASP A 473 -6.00 -17.96 -16.84
N PHE A 474 -4.85 -17.32 -17.10
CA PHE A 474 -3.66 -17.45 -16.27
C PHE A 474 -3.59 -16.41 -15.15
N LEU A 475 -4.61 -15.56 -15.01
CA LEU A 475 -4.71 -14.60 -13.93
C LEU A 475 -5.71 -15.10 -12.89
N PHE A 476 -5.18 -15.78 -11.88
CA PHE A 476 -6.00 -16.29 -10.78
C PHE A 476 -6.40 -15.11 -9.87
N ARG A 477 -7.68 -14.73 -9.91
CA ARG A 477 -8.27 -13.65 -9.11
C ARG A 477 -9.14 -14.20 -7.99
N ASP A 478 -9.50 -13.32 -7.06
CA ASP A 478 -10.44 -13.55 -5.98
C ASP A 478 -10.07 -14.71 -5.06
N ILE A 479 -8.77 -14.91 -4.80
CA ILE A 479 -8.30 -15.97 -3.92
C ILE A 479 -8.47 -15.50 -2.45
N PRO A 480 -9.36 -16.12 -1.67
CA PRO A 480 -9.46 -15.86 -0.24
C PRO A 480 -8.19 -16.34 0.45
N PHE A 481 -7.50 -15.43 1.13
CA PHE A 481 -6.27 -15.76 1.86
C PHE A 481 -6.21 -14.98 3.17
N THR A 482 -6.27 -15.67 4.31
CA THR A 482 -6.32 -15.04 5.63
C THR A 482 -4.92 -14.85 6.23
N LEU A 483 -4.81 -13.98 7.24
CA LEU A 483 -3.53 -13.74 7.93
C LEU A 483 -2.94 -15.02 8.53
N LEU A 484 -3.77 -15.93 9.04
CA LEU A 484 -3.30 -17.20 9.59
C LEU A 484 -2.72 -18.11 8.50
N GLN A 485 -3.34 -18.13 7.31
CA GLN A 485 -2.81 -18.85 6.15
C GLN A 485 -1.46 -18.26 5.68
N VAL A 486 -1.27 -16.95 5.76
CA VAL A 486 0.04 -16.30 5.50
C VAL A 486 1.11 -16.82 6.45
N ILE A 487 0.81 -16.85 7.76
CA ILE A 487 1.76 -17.32 8.78
C ILE A 487 2.12 -18.79 8.54
N CYS A 488 1.11 -19.64 8.32
CA CYS A 488 1.31 -21.05 8.00
C CYS A 488 2.11 -21.25 6.70
N ALA A 489 1.83 -20.49 5.65
CA ALA A 489 2.56 -20.55 4.39
C ALA A 489 4.04 -20.20 4.56
N TYR A 490 4.37 -19.13 5.29
CA TYR A 490 5.77 -18.79 5.59
C TYR A 490 6.45 -19.84 6.46
N PHE A 491 5.73 -20.43 7.41
CA PHE A 491 6.25 -21.53 8.21
C PHE A 491 6.62 -22.74 7.35
N ILE A 492 5.75 -23.11 6.40
CA ILE A 492 6.00 -24.18 5.42
C ILE A 492 7.21 -23.84 4.54
N ILE A 493 7.28 -22.62 3.97
CA ILE A 493 8.40 -22.18 3.12
C ILE A 493 9.72 -22.26 3.87
N VAL A 494 9.77 -21.75 5.11
CA VAL A 494 10.96 -21.80 5.95
C VAL A 494 11.34 -23.25 6.24
N ALA A 495 10.37 -24.10 6.62
CA ALA A 495 10.62 -25.51 6.89
C ALA A 495 11.16 -26.25 5.67
N MET A 496 10.59 -26.05 4.48
CA MET A 496 11.07 -26.62 3.21
C MET A 496 12.54 -26.25 2.91
N VAL A 497 12.89 -24.97 3.09
CA VAL A 497 14.29 -24.50 2.93
C VAL A 497 15.21 -25.20 3.93
N GLN A 498 14.78 -25.38 5.19
CA GLN A 498 15.60 -26.07 6.19
C GLN A 498 15.70 -27.58 5.95
N ILE A 499 14.64 -28.24 5.45
CA ILE A 499 14.68 -29.65 5.03
C ILE A 499 15.75 -29.84 3.97
N TYR A 500 15.76 -29.00 2.94
CA TYR A 500 16.77 -29.10 1.88
C TYR A 500 18.20 -28.90 2.42
N LYS A 501 18.38 -27.94 3.33
CA LYS A 501 19.70 -27.56 3.86
C LYS A 501 20.28 -28.54 4.87
N PHE A 502 19.46 -29.08 5.77
CA PHE A 502 19.90 -29.89 6.91
C PHE A 502 19.50 -31.36 6.81
N ARG A 503 18.52 -31.70 5.95
CA ARG A 503 18.03 -33.07 5.74
C ARG A 503 17.72 -33.83 7.04
N ASN A 504 17.09 -33.14 8.00
CA ASN A 504 16.79 -33.68 9.33
C ASN A 504 15.28 -33.94 9.50
N PHE A 505 14.93 -35.07 10.10
CA PHE A 505 13.55 -35.44 10.46
C PHE A 505 12.81 -34.32 11.22
N LYS A 506 13.48 -33.58 12.10
CA LYS A 506 12.88 -32.46 12.84
C LYS A 506 12.23 -31.42 11.91
N TRP A 507 12.92 -31.04 10.83
CA TRP A 507 12.39 -30.05 9.88
C TRP A 507 11.29 -30.64 8.99
N MET A 508 11.36 -31.94 8.70
CA MET A 508 10.28 -32.66 8.02
C MET A 508 9.00 -32.65 8.86
N ALA A 509 9.10 -33.02 10.14
CA ALA A 509 7.97 -33.00 11.08
C ALA A 509 7.38 -31.58 11.21
N ILE A 510 8.22 -30.55 11.35
CA ILE A 510 7.80 -29.14 11.38
C ILE A 510 7.04 -28.76 10.10
N CYS A 511 7.52 -29.18 8.92
CA CYS A 511 6.83 -28.90 7.65
C CYS A 511 5.47 -29.58 7.58
N LEU A 512 5.35 -30.84 7.99
CA LEU A 512 4.09 -31.58 8.01
C LEU A 512 3.10 -30.96 9.00
N ILE A 513 3.54 -30.55 10.19
CA ILE A 513 2.72 -29.79 11.15
C ILE A 513 2.24 -28.48 10.51
N GLY A 514 3.11 -27.78 9.79
CA GLY A 514 2.75 -26.58 9.04
C GLY A 514 1.65 -26.82 8.00
N ILE A 515 1.75 -27.92 7.24
CA ILE A 515 0.75 -28.31 6.23
C ILE A 515 -0.58 -28.67 6.90
N LEU A 516 -0.56 -29.46 7.98
CA LEU A 516 -1.76 -29.81 8.74
C LEU A 516 -2.42 -28.58 9.35
N ALA A 517 -1.62 -27.66 9.92
CA ALA A 517 -2.12 -26.39 10.43
C ALA A 517 -2.77 -25.57 9.31
N PHE A 518 -2.10 -25.44 8.15
CA PHE A 518 -2.65 -24.75 6.99
C PHE A 518 -3.98 -25.34 6.52
N GLN A 519 -4.08 -26.66 6.37
CA GLN A 519 -5.33 -27.35 6.05
C GLN A 519 -6.40 -27.12 7.14
N GLY A 520 -6.01 -27.18 8.41
CA GLY A 520 -6.88 -26.87 9.54
C GLY A 520 -7.47 -25.46 9.45
N THR A 521 -6.69 -24.47 9.03
CA THR A 521 -7.22 -23.10 8.81
C THR A 521 -8.27 -23.05 7.71
N PHE A 522 -8.08 -23.78 6.61
CA PHE A 522 -9.07 -23.86 5.53
C PHE A 522 -10.37 -24.47 6.00
N ILE A 523 -10.28 -25.58 6.74
CA ILE A 523 -11.44 -26.26 7.31
C ILE A 523 -12.16 -25.36 8.31
N HIS A 524 -11.42 -24.72 9.24
CA HIS A 524 -11.98 -23.80 10.23
C HIS A 524 -12.72 -22.63 9.58
N ASN A 525 -12.10 -21.99 8.59
CA ASN A 525 -12.72 -20.88 7.87
C ASN A 525 -13.99 -21.33 7.14
N LYS A 526 -13.97 -22.50 6.48
CA LYS A 526 -15.15 -23.04 5.79
C LYS A 526 -16.29 -23.40 6.75
N LEU A 527 -15.98 -23.82 7.97
CA LEU A 527 -16.98 -24.13 8.99
C LEU A 527 -17.61 -22.88 9.61
N ASN A 528 -16.82 -21.84 9.87
CA ASN A 528 -17.32 -20.59 10.46
C ASN A 528 -18.11 -19.73 9.46
N ASN A 529 -17.87 -19.90 8.17
CA ASN A 529 -18.45 -19.07 7.11
C ASN A 529 -19.91 -19.43 6.73
N LYS A 530 -20.65 -20.08 7.64
CA LYS A 530 -22.02 -20.57 7.39
C LYS A 530 -23.12 -19.59 7.77
N GLU A 531 -22.78 -18.42 8.29
CA GLU A 531 -23.78 -17.42 8.65
C GLU A 531 -24.36 -16.78 7.37
N ASP A 532 -25.66 -16.98 7.19
CA ASP A 532 -26.46 -16.34 6.16
C ASP A 532 -26.52 -14.83 6.44
N ALA A 533 -26.55 -14.00 5.41
CA ALA A 533 -26.64 -12.55 5.60
C ALA A 533 -27.45 -11.87 4.49
N PHE A 534 -28.30 -10.92 4.87
CA PHE A 534 -28.91 -9.95 3.97
C PHE A 534 -28.16 -8.63 4.07
N ILE A 535 -27.64 -8.13 2.94
CA ILE A 535 -26.75 -6.98 2.93
C ILE A 535 -27.21 -5.94 1.92
N VAL A 536 -27.33 -4.69 2.37
CA VAL A 536 -27.48 -3.53 1.49
C VAL A 536 -26.15 -2.80 1.45
N PHE A 537 -25.42 -2.96 0.35
CA PHE A 537 -24.11 -2.35 0.17
C PHE A 537 -24.24 -0.84 -0.09
N ASN A 538 -23.25 -0.08 0.40
CA ASN A 538 -23.05 1.31 0.05
C ASN A 538 -22.42 1.43 -1.35
N LYS A 539 -23.23 1.83 -2.33
CA LYS A 539 -22.77 2.14 -3.69
C LYS A 539 -23.42 3.43 -4.18
N SER A 540 -22.61 4.47 -4.42
CA SER A 540 -23.15 5.76 -4.89
C SER A 540 -23.88 5.61 -6.23
N ARG A 541 -25.09 6.18 -6.33
CA ARG A 541 -25.98 6.20 -7.52
C ARG A 541 -26.57 4.86 -7.95
N PHE A 542 -26.20 3.75 -7.31
CA PHE A 542 -26.68 2.41 -7.66
C PHE A 542 -27.16 1.67 -6.43
N SER A 543 -28.05 0.71 -6.62
CA SER A 543 -28.49 -0.19 -5.55
C SER A 543 -27.81 -1.52 -5.73
N LEU A 544 -27.27 -2.04 -4.64
CA LEU A 544 -26.54 -3.29 -4.60
C LEU A 544 -26.92 -4.03 -3.33
N ILE A 545 -27.60 -5.16 -3.48
CA ILE A 545 -28.10 -5.99 -2.38
C ILE A 545 -27.49 -7.38 -2.52
N GLY A 546 -26.98 -7.94 -1.44
CA GLY A 546 -26.46 -9.31 -1.37
C GLY A 546 -27.33 -10.19 -0.47
N LEU A 547 -27.64 -11.39 -0.96
CA LEU A 547 -28.17 -12.49 -0.16
C LEU A 547 -27.09 -13.57 -0.08
N LYS A 548 -26.42 -13.65 1.06
CA LYS A 548 -25.49 -14.73 1.37
C LYS A 548 -26.26 -15.88 1.98
N GLN A 549 -26.13 -17.06 1.39
CA GLN A 549 -26.62 -18.33 1.92
C GLN A 549 -25.47 -19.31 1.92
N ASN A 550 -24.92 -19.61 3.09
CA ASN A 550 -23.65 -20.34 3.24
C ASN A 550 -22.51 -19.74 2.37
N ASP A 551 -22.00 -20.52 1.41
CA ASP A 551 -20.92 -20.20 0.47
C ASP A 551 -21.40 -19.63 -0.87
N LYS A 552 -22.71 -19.32 -0.98
CA LYS A 552 -23.32 -18.74 -2.17
C LYS A 552 -23.78 -17.31 -1.91
N LEU A 553 -23.44 -16.41 -2.83
CA LEU A 553 -23.93 -15.03 -2.80
C LEU A 553 -24.79 -14.75 -4.03
N THR A 554 -26.06 -14.43 -3.81
CA THR A 554 -26.93 -13.87 -4.84
C THR A 554 -26.88 -12.35 -4.77
N VAL A 555 -26.42 -11.72 -5.85
CA VAL A 555 -26.28 -10.27 -5.93
C VAL A 555 -27.39 -9.67 -6.78
N HIS A 556 -28.18 -8.79 -6.18
CA HIS A 556 -29.23 -8.02 -6.83
C HIS A 556 -28.79 -6.59 -7.06
N HIS A 557 -28.74 -6.13 -8.31
CA HIS A 557 -28.21 -4.81 -8.61
C HIS A 557 -28.74 -4.20 -9.92
N ASN A 558 -28.55 -2.88 -10.08
CA ASN A 558 -28.87 -2.12 -11.30
C ASN A 558 -27.62 -1.47 -11.92
N LEU A 559 -26.48 -2.16 -11.84
CA LEU A 559 -25.20 -1.69 -12.40
C LEU A 559 -25.14 -2.02 -13.89
N ASN A 560 -24.62 -1.08 -14.68
CA ASN A 560 -24.32 -1.29 -16.10
C ASN A 560 -23.08 -2.20 -16.26
N ALA A 561 -22.91 -2.82 -17.43
CA ALA A 561 -21.83 -3.76 -17.72
C ALA A 561 -20.42 -3.22 -17.37
N GLU A 562 -20.09 -2.00 -17.78
CA GLU A 562 -18.80 -1.35 -17.48
C GLU A 562 -18.54 -1.18 -15.99
N LYS A 563 -19.57 -0.79 -15.23
CA LYS A 563 -19.47 -0.59 -13.78
C LYS A 563 -19.41 -1.90 -13.03
N ARG A 564 -20.04 -2.96 -13.56
CA ARG A 564 -19.96 -4.32 -13.00
C ARG A 564 -18.54 -4.88 -13.13
N ALA A 565 -17.91 -4.74 -14.30
CA ALA A 565 -16.55 -5.25 -14.54
C ALA A 565 -15.48 -4.61 -13.65
N THR A 566 -15.73 -3.40 -13.14
CA THR A 566 -14.78 -2.63 -12.32
C THR A 566 -15.20 -2.52 -10.84
N ASP A 567 -16.27 -3.21 -10.43
CA ASP A 567 -16.77 -3.12 -9.06
C ASP A 567 -15.95 -3.99 -8.09
N ASN A 568 -15.30 -3.33 -7.13
CA ASN A 568 -14.55 -4.03 -6.09
C ASN A 568 -15.41 -4.35 -4.86
N VAL A 569 -16.65 -3.87 -4.74
CA VAL A 569 -17.47 -4.07 -3.53
C VAL A 569 -17.85 -5.54 -3.41
N ILE A 570 -18.45 -6.09 -4.47
CA ILE A 570 -18.85 -7.51 -4.52
C ILE A 570 -17.61 -8.40 -4.40
N ARG A 571 -16.55 -8.05 -5.13
CA ARG A 571 -15.30 -8.82 -5.16
C ARG A 571 -14.66 -8.91 -3.78
N ASN A 572 -14.51 -7.79 -3.08
CA ASN A 572 -13.93 -7.76 -1.75
C ASN A 572 -14.79 -8.54 -0.75
N TYR A 573 -16.11 -8.43 -0.84
CA TYR A 573 -17.02 -9.20 0.01
C TYR A 573 -16.94 -10.70 -0.27
N LYS A 574 -16.94 -11.11 -1.55
CA LYS A 574 -16.76 -12.51 -1.99
C LYS A 574 -15.48 -13.12 -1.41
N VAL A 575 -14.38 -12.37 -1.45
CA VAL A 575 -13.09 -12.83 -0.94
C VAL A 575 -13.06 -12.88 0.58
N GLY A 576 -13.53 -11.82 1.26
CA GLY A 576 -13.51 -11.73 2.72
C GLY A 576 -14.40 -12.77 3.40
N GLU A 577 -15.55 -13.05 2.78
CA GLU A 577 -16.50 -14.09 3.21
C GLU A 577 -16.31 -15.40 2.44
N ILE A 578 -15.17 -15.64 1.78
CA ILE A 578 -14.81 -16.95 1.19
C ILE A 578 -15.96 -17.60 0.41
N ILE A 579 -16.57 -16.84 -0.49
CA ILE A 579 -17.74 -17.24 -1.28
C ILE A 579 -17.28 -17.99 -2.52
N ASP A 580 -17.72 -19.25 -2.65
CA ASP A 580 -17.34 -20.14 -3.76
C ASP A 580 -18.12 -19.83 -5.03
N SER A 581 -19.39 -19.46 -4.91
CA SER A 581 -20.25 -19.17 -6.08
C SER A 581 -21.05 -17.88 -5.93
N THR A 582 -21.11 -17.12 -7.01
CA THR A 582 -21.87 -15.87 -7.09
C THR A 582 -22.89 -15.97 -8.21
N SER A 583 -24.16 -15.78 -7.90
CA SER A 583 -25.23 -15.61 -8.89
C SER A 583 -25.65 -14.14 -8.96
N ILE A 584 -26.14 -13.73 -10.11
CA ILE A 584 -26.64 -12.37 -10.32
C ILE A 584 -28.11 -12.46 -10.63
N ASP A 585 -28.90 -11.64 -9.96
CA ASP A 585 -30.35 -11.55 -10.16
C ASP A 585 -30.78 -10.08 -10.26
N SER A 586 -31.98 -9.86 -10.78
CA SER A 586 -32.64 -8.56 -10.84
C SER A 586 -33.09 -8.10 -9.45
N LEU A 587 -33.21 -6.79 -9.26
CA LEU A 587 -33.72 -6.23 -8.01
C LEU A 587 -35.20 -6.57 -7.84
N LYS A 588 -35.57 -7.04 -6.64
CA LYS A 588 -36.93 -7.44 -6.29
C LYS A 588 -37.60 -6.35 -5.45
N SER A 589 -38.92 -6.27 -5.55
CA SER A 589 -39.72 -5.35 -4.72
C SER A 589 -39.84 -5.82 -3.27
N VAL A 590 -39.68 -7.13 -3.03
CA VAL A 590 -39.78 -7.74 -1.70
C VAL A 590 -38.67 -8.77 -1.55
N TYR A 591 -38.02 -8.75 -0.38
CA TYR A 591 -37.07 -9.77 0.04
C TYR A 591 -37.54 -10.40 1.34
N GLN A 592 -37.44 -11.71 1.42
CA GLN A 592 -37.65 -12.45 2.66
C GLN A 592 -36.30 -13.01 3.10
N PHE A 593 -35.90 -12.68 4.33
CA PHE A 593 -34.67 -13.19 4.92
C PHE A 593 -34.98 -13.67 6.34
N LYS A 594 -34.78 -14.97 6.57
CA LYS A 594 -35.25 -15.67 7.78
C LYS A 594 -36.75 -15.37 8.01
N ALA A 595 -37.12 -14.94 9.22
CA ALA A 595 -38.49 -14.58 9.59
C ALA A 595 -38.82 -13.09 9.32
N LYS A 596 -37.94 -12.33 8.65
CA LYS A 596 -38.10 -10.90 8.42
C LYS A 596 -38.40 -10.60 6.95
N THR A 597 -39.30 -9.66 6.73
CA THR A 597 -39.68 -9.19 5.38
C THR A 597 -39.17 -7.78 5.16
N ILE A 598 -38.42 -7.59 4.06
CA ILE A 598 -37.89 -6.30 3.62
C ILE A 598 -38.66 -5.85 2.37
N LEU A 599 -39.40 -4.75 2.49
CA LEU A 599 -40.07 -4.10 1.36
C LEU A 599 -39.12 -3.08 0.74
N VAL A 600 -38.94 -3.16 -0.58
CA VAL A 600 -38.14 -2.21 -1.35
C VAL A 600 -39.06 -1.22 -2.04
N ILE A 601 -38.94 0.05 -1.67
CA ILE A 601 -39.68 1.15 -2.29
C ILE A 601 -38.69 1.92 -3.17
N ASP A 602 -38.90 1.80 -4.48
CA ASP A 602 -38.12 2.51 -5.48
C ASP A 602 -38.79 3.84 -5.89
N SER A 603 -38.31 4.44 -6.98
CA SER A 603 -38.85 5.71 -7.51
C SER A 603 -40.36 5.69 -7.82
N LEU A 604 -40.97 4.52 -8.04
CA LEU A 604 -42.41 4.39 -8.27
C LEU A 604 -43.21 4.61 -6.98
N GLY A 605 -42.59 4.44 -5.81
CA GLY A 605 -43.22 4.77 -4.53
C GLY A 605 -44.38 3.84 -4.15
N VAL A 606 -44.39 2.60 -4.64
CA VAL A 606 -45.47 1.62 -4.39
C VAL A 606 -45.30 1.00 -3.01
N TYR A 607 -46.25 1.24 -2.11
CA TYR A 607 -46.26 0.65 -0.76
C TYR A 607 -47.66 0.42 -0.16
N LYS A 608 -48.73 0.75 -0.89
CA LYS A 608 -50.12 0.65 -0.40
C LYS A 608 -50.69 -0.74 -0.69
N ASP A 609 -51.72 -1.11 0.06
CA ASP A 609 -52.50 -2.34 -0.13
C ASP A 609 -51.68 -3.63 -0.07
N ILE A 610 -50.64 -3.61 0.78
CA ILE A 610 -49.76 -4.77 1.01
C ILE A 610 -50.46 -5.73 1.98
N SER A 611 -50.58 -7.00 1.59
CA SER A 611 -51.26 -8.04 2.36
C SER A 611 -50.40 -8.70 3.44
N PHE A 612 -49.10 -8.39 3.50
CA PHE A 612 -48.13 -8.98 4.42
C PHE A 612 -47.50 -7.96 5.37
N LYS A 613 -47.03 -8.43 6.54
CA LYS A 613 -46.31 -7.59 7.50
C LYS A 613 -44.92 -7.22 6.96
N THR A 614 -44.58 -5.94 7.01
CA THR A 614 -43.27 -5.42 6.61
C THR A 614 -42.44 -5.09 7.84
N ASP A 615 -41.31 -5.78 8.05
CA ASP A 615 -40.43 -5.50 9.20
C ASP A 615 -39.42 -4.39 8.86
N TYR A 616 -38.86 -4.41 7.64
CA TYR A 616 -37.91 -3.40 7.17
C TYR A 616 -38.38 -2.75 5.88
N VAL A 617 -38.09 -1.45 5.72
CA VAL A 617 -38.33 -0.72 4.46
C VAL A 617 -37.00 -0.23 3.91
N LEU A 618 -36.67 -0.61 2.68
CA LEU A 618 -35.53 -0.12 1.93
C LEU A 618 -35.98 0.92 0.90
N LEU A 619 -35.54 2.17 1.08
CA LEU A 619 -35.75 3.26 0.14
C LEU A 619 -34.58 3.33 -0.85
N ARG A 620 -34.89 3.36 -2.16
CA ARG A 620 -33.90 3.46 -3.24
C ARG A 620 -34.38 4.34 -4.39
N ASN A 621 -33.46 4.94 -5.14
CA ASN A 621 -33.77 5.83 -6.28
C ASN A 621 -34.69 7.01 -5.94
N SER A 622 -34.61 7.51 -4.70
CA SER A 622 -35.31 8.72 -4.22
C SER A 622 -36.85 8.71 -4.39
N PRO A 623 -37.59 7.73 -3.83
CA PRO A 623 -39.06 7.70 -3.87
C PRO A 623 -39.72 9.02 -3.50
N LYS A 624 -40.69 9.46 -4.29
CA LYS A 624 -41.52 10.62 -3.96
C LYS A 624 -42.69 10.20 -3.06
N ILE A 625 -42.38 9.82 -1.82
CA ILE A 625 -43.38 9.35 -0.84
C ILE A 625 -43.53 10.29 0.35
N ASN A 626 -44.73 10.31 0.95
CA ASN A 626 -44.93 10.89 2.27
C ASN A 626 -44.54 9.83 3.32
N LEU A 627 -43.38 10.02 3.95
CA LEU A 627 -42.82 9.02 4.86
C LEU A 627 -43.67 8.81 6.12
N GLU A 628 -44.33 9.85 6.62
CA GLU A 628 -45.21 9.72 7.80
C GLU A 628 -46.37 8.76 7.52
N ARG A 629 -47.05 8.93 6.38
CA ARG A 629 -48.15 8.03 5.98
C ARG A 629 -47.67 6.60 5.74
N MET A 630 -46.48 6.44 5.17
CA MET A 630 -45.87 5.12 4.96
C MET A 630 -45.58 4.42 6.30
N ILE A 631 -45.02 5.15 7.26
CA ILE A 631 -44.76 4.65 8.62
C ILE A 631 -46.06 4.23 9.30
N ASP A 632 -47.10 5.06 9.23
CA ASP A 632 -48.38 4.78 9.88
C ASP A 632 -49.07 3.53 9.27
N SER A 633 -48.91 3.31 7.96
CA SER A 633 -49.47 2.18 7.23
C SER A 633 -48.69 0.87 7.44
N LEU A 634 -47.36 0.91 7.34
CA LEU A 634 -46.52 -0.31 7.33
C LEU A 634 -45.97 -0.66 8.71
N LYS A 635 -45.86 0.33 9.61
CA LYS A 635 -45.26 0.19 10.96
C LYS A 635 -43.93 -0.58 10.96
N PRO A 636 -42.93 -0.17 10.14
CA PRO A 636 -41.67 -0.89 10.05
C PRO A 636 -40.86 -0.75 11.34
N GLU A 637 -40.10 -1.79 11.67
CA GLU A 637 -39.14 -1.78 12.78
C GLU A 637 -37.97 -0.83 12.48
N GLN A 638 -37.56 -0.73 11.21
CA GLN A 638 -36.46 0.11 10.77
C GLN A 638 -36.57 0.49 9.29
N ILE A 639 -36.10 1.70 8.96
CA ILE A 639 -36.03 2.20 7.59
C ILE A 639 -34.57 2.32 7.16
N ILE A 640 -34.27 1.80 5.97
CA ILE A 640 -32.94 1.79 5.36
C ILE A 640 -33.01 2.66 4.11
N ALA A 641 -31.99 3.50 3.90
CA ALA A 641 -31.80 4.24 2.66
C ALA A 641 -30.45 3.83 2.05
N ASP A 642 -30.47 3.34 0.81
CA ASP A 642 -29.24 3.07 0.08
C ASP A 642 -28.61 4.37 -0.49
N ALA A 643 -27.39 4.26 -1.01
CA ALA A 643 -26.65 5.40 -1.56
C ALA A 643 -27.04 5.78 -3.00
N SER A 644 -28.11 5.19 -3.54
CA SER A 644 -28.73 5.65 -4.80
C SER A 644 -29.60 6.89 -4.59
N ASN A 645 -29.98 7.20 -3.35
CA ASN A 645 -30.86 8.31 -3.02
C ASN A 645 -30.14 9.68 -3.00
N TYR A 646 -30.85 10.74 -3.38
CA TYR A 646 -30.37 12.11 -3.24
C TYR A 646 -30.27 12.52 -1.76
N LYS A 647 -29.16 13.15 -1.39
CA LYS A 647 -28.88 13.59 0.00
C LYS A 647 -30.00 14.46 0.59
N SER A 648 -30.65 15.29 -0.22
CA SER A 648 -31.76 16.16 0.22
C SER A 648 -32.99 15.36 0.67
N TYR A 649 -33.34 14.28 -0.04
CA TYR A 649 -34.46 13.40 0.32
C TYR A 649 -34.14 12.63 1.60
N VAL A 650 -32.93 12.08 1.69
CA VAL A 650 -32.45 11.36 2.86
C VAL A 650 -32.46 12.25 4.11
N LYS A 651 -32.01 13.51 4.01
CA LYS A 651 -32.05 14.46 5.14
C LYS A 651 -33.48 14.66 5.66
N ARG A 652 -34.45 14.82 4.76
CA ARG A 652 -35.87 14.94 5.11
C ARG A 652 -36.40 13.67 5.77
N TRP A 653 -36.12 12.50 5.19
CA TRP A 653 -36.55 11.22 5.75
C TRP A 653 -35.95 10.95 7.12
N LYS A 654 -34.66 11.23 7.30
CA LYS A 654 -33.95 11.11 8.59
C LYS A 654 -34.62 11.97 9.67
N ALA A 655 -34.99 13.22 9.33
CA ALA A 655 -35.72 14.10 10.25
C ALA A 655 -37.10 13.53 10.62
N THR A 656 -37.84 12.99 9.65
CA THR A 656 -39.14 12.34 9.91
C THR A 656 -39.00 11.08 10.78
N CYS A 657 -38.03 10.21 10.50
CA CYS A 657 -37.75 9.02 11.30
C CYS A 657 -37.37 9.39 12.75
N ALA A 658 -36.55 10.43 12.94
CA ALA A 658 -36.21 10.94 14.26
C ALA A 658 -37.44 11.42 15.03
N LYS A 659 -38.33 12.18 14.39
CA LYS A 659 -39.61 12.64 14.99
C LYS A 659 -40.52 11.46 15.38
N ARG A 660 -40.58 10.40 14.56
CA ARG A 660 -41.39 9.20 14.80
C ARG A 660 -40.67 8.13 15.63
N LYS A 661 -39.45 8.40 16.12
CA LYS A 661 -38.60 7.47 16.90
C LYS A 661 -38.35 6.13 16.19
N ILE A 662 -38.24 6.13 14.87
CA ILE A 662 -37.92 4.93 14.07
C ILE A 662 -36.43 4.92 13.73
N PRO A 663 -35.73 3.80 13.96
CA PRO A 663 -34.35 3.62 13.52
C PRO A 663 -34.21 3.87 12.01
N PHE A 664 -33.25 4.72 11.66
CA PHE A 664 -32.93 5.05 10.27
C PHE A 664 -31.47 4.71 9.95
N HIS A 665 -31.25 3.92 8.90
CA HIS A 665 -29.92 3.54 8.44
C HIS A 665 -29.66 4.06 7.04
N TYR A 666 -28.75 5.03 6.92
CA TYR A 666 -28.32 5.52 5.62
C TYR A 666 -26.93 5.00 5.28
N THR A 667 -26.82 4.25 4.19
CA THR A 667 -25.60 3.50 3.85
C THR A 667 -24.39 4.38 3.57
N ASN A 668 -24.59 5.62 3.10
CA ASN A 668 -23.49 6.56 2.83
C ASN A 668 -22.99 7.30 4.09
N GLU A 669 -23.64 7.12 5.23
CA GLU A 669 -23.21 7.67 6.54
C GLU A 669 -22.78 6.54 7.49
N LYS A 670 -23.58 5.48 7.59
CA LYS A 670 -23.39 4.37 8.54
C LYS A 670 -22.73 3.13 7.93
N GLY A 671 -22.46 3.14 6.63
CA GLY A 671 -21.94 1.98 5.91
C GLY A 671 -23.03 0.98 5.52
N ALA A 672 -22.62 -0.17 4.98
CA ALA A 672 -23.53 -1.23 4.55
C ALA A 672 -24.46 -1.65 5.70
N PHE A 673 -25.72 -1.90 5.36
CA PHE A 673 -26.65 -2.51 6.31
C PHE A 673 -26.50 -4.02 6.21
N VAL A 674 -26.28 -4.70 7.33
CA VAL A 674 -26.11 -6.16 7.40
C VAL A 674 -27.14 -6.71 8.39
N LEU A 675 -27.89 -7.72 7.97
CA LEU A 675 -28.82 -8.49 8.78
C LEU A 675 -28.37 -9.95 8.75
N GLU A 676 -27.93 -10.47 9.89
CA GLU A 676 -27.30 -11.80 10.02
C GLU A 676 -28.22 -12.88 10.54
#